data_AF-A0A3C0IPT7-F1
#
_entry.id   AF-A0A3C0IPT7-F1
#
_cell.length_a   1.000
_cell.length_b   1.000
_cell.length_c   1.000
_cell.angle_alpha   90.00
_cell.angle_beta   90.00
_cell.angle_gamma   90.00
#
_symmetry.space_group_name_H-M   'P 1'
#
loop_
_entity.id
_entity.type
_entity.pdbx_description
1 polymer ?
#
loop_
_entity_poly.entity_id
_entity_poly.type
_entity_poly.pdbx_seq_one_letter_code
_entity_poly.pdbx_strand_id
1 'polypeptide(L)'
;GKSSLVKSGLIPALYAGFMSGVGSQWRMCTFRPGNDPIGNMARALAEPGILNEPQNEEEQLTISAINESVLRRSSQGLVEVYRQSAIDKKVNLLVLVDQFEEIFRFSRVEKDAREGKRDSVAFINLLLKATEQRDFPIYVVFTMRSDFLGDCTEFRGLPEAINEGQYLVPRMTRDERRDAITGPIAVGGASITPRLLNQLLNDVGDNPDQLPILQHALMRTWSSWKQRNNDVEAIDISDYESIGTMKMALSLHAEEAYAELLTQREQRICEVLFKAITDKGSDARGIRRPRQLGEICKLAEAPIEEVIKVIDVFRQSGRAFLMPPASVHLNEHTIIDISHESLMRVWDRLMAWVDEENESAQVYLRLCEASDLYETGRGGLWRDPELQVAWKWKESHNPNATWASRYNDSFDKAMLFLTTSKQAYEQELKLKEERQRKRLIAARRVTAAVGIAAIFALFLAIYSFQQKNLATKQTLLAQQKTKEALEQKSIATQQKNLAVKNEALAKEQKLLAQQNEQEALEQKEIADQQRKKALASEQNALLQKNIAEQQKAFAERQRKIAEENEKIAREQKQIAEQQTQKAVFNEGLAREQERISTRLEELAQARNLAYQSNLLLQENRVAESKQLAVDAYNLNAKNNGPLQNADVYNALMFNYNNKINNNNQSLFHQMPVKAVTAYSDNLILTGDEGGTLALMQVNANGTIALSKLQLKEDIRLLCTNKTSKHVLAATATGNVFVLTVTDQNTLQLVQQFKVVGTPKAAAVFKDNYYIATTEGFMKWSYQSSQYVADGMWNRKDINHFTVSSSGKLWVANGNKIEQFAAWGDWSNIQKTYTLNAAITSVAVDVSETYLAIGAY
;
A
#
# COMPACT_ATOMS: atom_id res chain seq x y z
N GLY A 1 -6.32 -14.90 -4.51
CA GLY A 1 -6.59 -13.98 -5.62
C GLY A 1 -5.37 -13.84 -6.52
N LYS A 2 -4.55 -12.80 -6.34
CA LYS A 2 -3.43 -12.47 -7.23
C LYS A 2 -2.35 -13.55 -7.34
N SER A 3 -1.86 -14.06 -6.19
CA SER A 3 -0.90 -15.18 -6.16
C SER A 3 -1.46 -16.41 -6.90
N SER A 4 -2.74 -16.74 -6.66
CA SER A 4 -3.44 -17.84 -7.35
C SER A 4 -3.58 -17.60 -8.86
N LEU A 5 -3.89 -16.38 -9.30
CA LEU A 5 -3.98 -16.03 -10.73
C LEU A 5 -2.63 -16.29 -11.43
N VAL A 6 -1.53 -15.94 -10.79
CA VAL A 6 -0.20 -16.20 -11.36
C VAL A 6 0.13 -17.69 -11.32
N LYS A 7 0.01 -18.33 -10.15
CA LYS A 7 0.44 -19.72 -9.96
C LYS A 7 -0.42 -20.75 -10.69
N SER A 8 -1.72 -20.51 -10.78
CA SER A 8 -2.69 -21.44 -11.39
C SER A 8 -3.19 -20.99 -12.76
N GLY A 9 -2.92 -19.75 -13.18
CA GLY A 9 -3.29 -19.22 -14.49
C GLY A 9 -2.07 -18.94 -15.36
N LEU A 10 -1.28 -17.92 -15.00
CA LEU A 10 -0.15 -17.46 -15.81
C LEU A 10 0.92 -18.55 -16.00
N ILE A 11 1.42 -19.14 -14.91
CA ILE A 11 2.52 -20.13 -14.98
C ILE A 11 2.14 -21.34 -15.85
N PRO A 12 0.96 -21.99 -15.67
CA PRO A 12 0.51 -23.05 -16.57
C PRO A 12 0.39 -22.61 -18.03
N ALA A 13 -0.12 -21.39 -18.30
CA ALA A 13 -0.23 -20.87 -19.65
C ALA A 13 1.14 -20.63 -20.32
N LEU A 14 2.15 -20.20 -19.56
CA LEU A 14 3.51 -20.05 -20.07
C LEU A 14 4.13 -21.41 -20.44
N TYR A 15 3.96 -22.42 -19.60
CA TYR A 15 4.40 -23.79 -19.93
C TYR A 15 3.66 -24.38 -21.13
N ALA A 16 2.38 -24.05 -21.30
CA ALA A 16 1.60 -24.46 -22.47
C ALA A 16 1.94 -23.68 -23.76
N GLY A 17 2.86 -22.71 -23.71
CA GLY A 17 3.37 -22.01 -24.88
C GLY A 17 2.44 -20.92 -25.44
N PHE A 18 1.52 -20.39 -24.62
CA PHE A 18 0.61 -19.33 -25.06
C PHE A 18 1.31 -18.00 -25.42
N MET A 19 2.57 -17.80 -25.02
CA MET A 19 3.38 -16.64 -25.40
C MET A 19 4.13 -16.91 -26.72
N SER A 20 3.47 -16.64 -27.83
CA SER A 20 4.03 -16.83 -29.18
C SER A 20 5.30 -15.99 -29.38
N GLY A 21 6.39 -16.64 -29.81
CA GLY A 21 7.69 -15.99 -30.08
C GLY A 21 8.75 -16.14 -28.99
N VAL A 22 8.39 -16.53 -27.76
CA VAL A 22 9.31 -16.68 -26.62
C VAL A 22 9.62 -18.16 -26.29
N GLY A 23 8.71 -19.07 -26.64
CA GLY A 23 8.86 -20.52 -26.43
C GLY A 23 8.28 -21.02 -25.09
N SER A 24 8.41 -22.32 -24.84
CA SER A 24 7.84 -23.01 -23.65
C SER A 24 8.88 -23.41 -22.60
N GLN A 25 10.16 -23.14 -22.83
CA GLN A 25 11.22 -23.45 -21.87
C GLN A 25 11.33 -22.34 -20.83
N TRP A 26 10.75 -22.58 -19.67
CA TRP A 26 10.65 -21.62 -18.58
C TRP A 26 11.27 -22.14 -17.29
N ARG A 27 11.95 -21.26 -16.56
CA ARG A 27 12.44 -21.44 -15.20
C ARG A 27 11.80 -20.38 -14.32
N MET A 28 11.29 -20.78 -13.15
CA MET A 28 10.34 -19.98 -12.38
C MET A 28 10.87 -19.72 -10.97
N CYS A 29 11.54 -18.59 -10.76
CA CYS A 29 11.98 -18.16 -9.43
C CYS A 29 10.82 -17.49 -8.71
N THR A 30 10.31 -18.06 -7.61
CA THR A 30 9.20 -17.49 -6.84
C THR A 30 9.61 -17.24 -5.40
N PHE A 31 9.41 -16.02 -4.89
CA PHE A 31 9.70 -15.70 -3.50
C PHE A 31 8.87 -14.50 -2.99
N ARG A 32 8.96 -14.24 -1.69
CA ARG A 32 8.46 -13.03 -1.04
C ARG A 32 9.62 -12.15 -0.60
N PRO A 33 9.55 -10.82 -0.75
CA PRO A 33 10.64 -9.92 -0.38
C PRO A 33 11.05 -10.04 1.09
N GLY A 34 10.11 -10.10 2.03
CA GLY A 34 10.43 -10.14 3.45
C GLY A 34 11.34 -9.00 3.91
N ASN A 35 12.04 -9.22 5.02
CA ASN A 35 13.01 -8.29 5.61
C ASN A 35 14.39 -8.30 4.95
N ASP A 36 14.63 -9.24 4.04
CA ASP A 36 15.88 -9.39 3.30
C ASP A 36 15.56 -9.74 1.83
N PRO A 37 15.12 -8.76 1.02
CA PRO A 37 14.63 -9.01 -0.33
C PRO A 37 15.70 -9.59 -1.24
N ILE A 38 16.96 -9.19 -1.06
CA ILE A 38 18.08 -9.68 -1.86
C ILE A 38 18.45 -11.11 -1.46
N GLY A 39 18.57 -11.41 -0.16
CA GLY A 39 18.86 -12.78 0.28
C GLY A 39 17.72 -13.77 0.03
N ASN A 40 16.45 -13.33 0.13
CA ASN A 40 15.29 -14.13 -0.27
C ASN A 40 15.32 -14.47 -1.77
N MET A 41 15.67 -13.49 -2.62
CA MET A 41 15.86 -13.75 -4.06
C MET A 41 17.03 -14.69 -4.31
N ALA A 42 18.14 -14.53 -3.60
CA ALA A 42 19.33 -15.38 -3.77
C ALA A 42 19.04 -16.85 -3.44
N ARG A 43 18.32 -17.09 -2.34
CA ARG A 43 17.86 -18.44 -1.94
C ARG A 43 16.92 -19.05 -2.97
N ALA A 44 15.95 -18.29 -3.47
CA ALA A 44 15.00 -18.77 -4.48
C ALA A 44 15.67 -19.07 -5.83
N LEU A 45 16.68 -18.29 -6.23
CA LEU A 45 17.47 -18.56 -7.44
C LEU A 45 18.35 -19.81 -7.31
N ALA A 46 18.73 -20.19 -6.07
CA ALA A 46 19.52 -21.38 -5.79
C ALA A 46 18.68 -22.67 -5.68
N GLU A 47 17.34 -22.58 -5.71
CA GLU A 47 16.48 -23.77 -5.68
C GLU A 47 16.72 -24.69 -6.88
N PRO A 48 16.63 -26.02 -6.69
CA PRO A 48 16.82 -27.00 -7.76
C PRO A 48 15.90 -26.73 -8.95
N GLY A 49 16.46 -26.79 -10.16
CA GLY A 49 15.72 -26.60 -11.39
C GLY A 49 15.31 -25.15 -11.68
N ILE A 50 15.91 -24.15 -11.00
CA ILE A 50 15.74 -22.73 -11.32
C ILE A 50 16.90 -22.23 -12.19
N LEU A 51 18.07 -21.97 -11.59
CA LEU A 51 19.29 -21.62 -12.32
C LEU A 51 20.35 -22.72 -12.27
N ASN A 52 20.36 -23.49 -11.18
CA ASN A 52 21.35 -24.52 -10.90
C ASN A 52 20.66 -25.82 -10.47
N GLU A 53 21.40 -26.93 -10.52
CA GLU A 53 20.97 -28.24 -10.02
C GLU A 53 21.92 -28.66 -8.88
N PRO A 54 21.74 -28.14 -7.65
CA PRO A 54 22.60 -28.48 -6.51
C PRO A 54 22.43 -29.96 -6.14
N GLN A 55 23.52 -30.64 -5.80
CA GLN A 55 23.50 -32.07 -5.45
C GLN A 55 23.06 -32.31 -4.00
N ASN A 56 23.24 -31.32 -3.12
CA ASN A 56 22.88 -31.39 -1.71
C ASN A 56 22.58 -30.00 -1.12
N GLU A 57 22.09 -29.96 0.12
CA GLU A 57 21.73 -28.72 0.82
C GLU A 57 22.93 -27.79 1.07
N GLU A 58 24.13 -28.34 1.33
CA GLU A 58 25.34 -27.53 1.56
C GLU A 58 25.77 -26.77 0.30
N GLU A 59 25.71 -27.42 -0.86
CA GLU A 59 25.98 -26.80 -2.15
C GLU A 59 24.92 -25.73 -2.48
N GLN A 60 23.65 -26.01 -2.19
CA GLN A 60 22.57 -25.02 -2.36
C GLN A 60 22.82 -23.76 -1.50
N LEU A 61 23.20 -23.93 -0.24
CA LEU A 61 23.55 -22.81 0.65
C LEU A 61 24.75 -22.02 0.11
N THR A 62 25.75 -22.72 -0.42
CA THR A 62 26.94 -22.09 -1.02
C THR A 62 26.57 -21.28 -2.26
N ILE A 63 25.76 -21.85 -3.16
CA ILE A 63 25.24 -21.15 -4.35
C ILE A 63 24.41 -19.95 -3.94
N SER A 64 23.55 -20.08 -2.92
CA SER A 64 22.77 -18.96 -2.39
C SER A 64 23.66 -17.82 -1.89
N ALA A 65 24.73 -18.12 -1.15
CA ALA A 65 25.67 -17.11 -0.65
C ALA A 65 26.44 -16.42 -1.79
N ILE A 66 26.84 -17.19 -2.83
CA ILE A 66 27.47 -16.65 -4.03
C ILE A 66 26.49 -15.73 -4.77
N ASN A 67 25.27 -16.19 -5.03
CA ASN A 67 24.22 -15.41 -5.67
C ASN A 67 23.97 -14.10 -4.91
N GLU A 68 23.84 -14.17 -3.58
CA GLU A 68 23.64 -12.99 -2.75
C GLU A 68 24.79 -11.98 -2.90
N SER A 69 26.03 -12.46 -2.88
CA SER A 69 27.21 -11.59 -3.06
C SER A 69 27.22 -10.88 -4.42
N VAL A 70 26.81 -11.57 -5.49
CA VAL A 70 26.72 -11.01 -6.85
C VAL A 70 25.58 -9.99 -6.93
N LEU A 71 24.42 -10.33 -6.38
CA LEU A 71 23.24 -9.46 -6.35
C LEU A 71 23.52 -8.15 -5.60
N ARG A 72 24.25 -8.20 -4.47
CA ARG A 72 24.59 -6.99 -3.69
C ARG A 72 25.69 -6.13 -4.31
N ARG A 73 26.48 -6.67 -5.25
CA ARG A 73 27.65 -5.99 -5.84
C ARG A 73 27.30 -4.93 -6.87
N SER A 74 26.22 -5.13 -7.62
CA SER A 74 25.90 -4.35 -8.83
C SER A 74 24.39 -4.31 -9.04
N SER A 75 23.86 -3.22 -9.59
CA SER A 75 22.46 -3.16 -10.02
C SER A 75 22.15 -4.10 -11.20
N GLN A 76 23.17 -4.65 -11.87
CA GLN A 76 23.02 -5.71 -12.88
C GLN A 76 23.20 -7.12 -12.29
N GLY A 77 23.28 -7.26 -10.97
CA GLY A 77 23.59 -8.54 -10.31
C GLY A 77 22.68 -9.69 -10.73
N LEU A 78 21.38 -9.46 -10.96
CA LEU A 78 20.45 -10.52 -11.42
C LEU A 78 20.80 -11.02 -12.83
N VAL A 79 21.24 -10.11 -13.71
CA VAL A 79 21.71 -10.43 -15.05
C VAL A 79 23.03 -11.19 -15.01
N GLU A 80 23.92 -10.82 -14.08
CA GLU A 80 25.19 -11.50 -13.86
C GLU A 80 24.98 -12.92 -13.31
N VAL A 81 24.08 -13.12 -12.35
CA VAL A 81 23.72 -14.44 -11.83
C VAL A 81 23.15 -15.33 -12.94
N TYR A 82 22.24 -14.81 -13.78
CA TYR A 82 21.75 -15.56 -14.94
C TYR A 82 22.88 -15.90 -15.92
N ARG A 83 23.77 -14.94 -16.23
CA ARG A 83 24.90 -15.15 -17.14
C ARG A 83 25.90 -16.20 -16.63
N GLN A 84 26.11 -16.27 -15.32
CA GLN A 84 27.00 -17.23 -14.68
C GLN A 84 26.38 -18.61 -14.51
N SER A 85 25.05 -18.72 -14.64
CA SER A 85 24.37 -20.01 -14.61
C SER A 85 24.74 -20.88 -15.83
N ALA A 86 24.64 -22.19 -15.68
CA ALA A 86 24.92 -23.15 -16.76
C ALA A 86 23.75 -23.32 -17.75
N ILE A 87 22.75 -22.44 -17.69
CA ILE A 87 21.52 -22.55 -18.47
C ILE A 87 21.73 -22.00 -19.89
N ASP A 88 21.11 -22.66 -20.89
CA ASP A 88 21.10 -22.20 -22.27
C ASP A 88 20.46 -20.80 -22.35
N LYS A 89 21.10 -19.88 -23.08
CA LYS A 89 20.65 -18.50 -23.29
C LYS A 89 19.23 -18.37 -23.88
N LYS A 90 18.65 -19.46 -24.36
CA LYS A 90 17.27 -19.53 -24.89
C LYS A 90 16.21 -19.88 -23.83
N VAL A 91 16.60 -20.20 -22.60
CA VAL A 91 15.65 -20.57 -21.53
C VAL A 91 15.16 -19.32 -20.81
N ASN A 92 13.85 -19.14 -20.77
CA ASN A 92 13.24 -17.96 -20.16
C ASN A 92 13.23 -18.06 -18.64
N LEU A 93 13.73 -17.04 -17.94
CA LEU A 93 13.60 -16.92 -16.48
C LEU A 93 12.44 -16.00 -16.15
N LEU A 94 11.43 -16.51 -15.44
CA LEU A 94 10.42 -15.69 -14.78
C LEU A 94 10.78 -15.53 -13.31
N VAL A 95 10.91 -14.28 -12.88
CA VAL A 95 11.05 -13.88 -11.47
C VAL A 95 9.69 -13.41 -10.97
N LEU A 96 9.04 -14.25 -10.16
CA LEU A 96 7.78 -13.96 -9.49
C LEU A 96 8.02 -13.45 -8.07
N VAL A 97 7.78 -12.16 -7.86
CA VAL A 97 7.82 -11.54 -6.53
C VAL A 97 6.39 -11.45 -5.97
N ASP A 98 6.01 -12.41 -5.14
CA ASP A 98 4.68 -12.46 -4.53
C ASP A 98 4.62 -11.57 -3.28
N GLN A 99 3.48 -10.93 -3.02
CA GLN A 99 3.33 -9.97 -1.91
C GLN A 99 4.41 -8.88 -1.92
N PHE A 100 4.59 -8.23 -3.06
CA PHE A 100 5.58 -7.18 -3.24
C PHE A 100 5.43 -6.04 -2.23
N GLU A 101 4.22 -5.80 -1.72
CA GLU A 101 3.95 -4.78 -0.71
C GLU A 101 4.78 -4.92 0.58
N GLU A 102 5.34 -6.09 0.87
CA GLU A 102 6.23 -6.28 2.02
C GLU A 102 7.43 -5.33 1.99
N ILE A 103 7.92 -4.97 0.81
CA ILE A 103 9.07 -4.08 0.65
C ILE A 103 8.83 -2.68 1.24
N PHE A 104 7.60 -2.17 1.16
CA PHE A 104 7.28 -0.83 1.67
C PHE A 104 7.32 -0.79 3.19
N ARG A 105 6.87 -1.88 3.84
CA ARG A 105 6.93 -2.02 5.29
C ARG A 105 8.37 -1.99 5.79
N PHE A 106 9.25 -2.77 5.16
CA PHE A 106 10.65 -2.85 5.58
C PHE A 106 11.47 -1.64 5.17
N SER A 107 11.16 -1.00 4.03
CA SER A 107 11.81 0.24 3.62
C SER A 107 11.62 1.37 4.65
N ARG A 108 10.45 1.43 5.31
CA ARG A 108 10.22 2.39 6.41
C ARG A 108 11.13 2.09 7.61
N VAL A 109 11.27 0.82 7.99
CA VAL A 109 12.20 0.38 9.05
C VAL A 109 13.67 0.65 8.68
N GLU A 110 14.06 0.43 7.41
CA GLU A 110 15.40 0.75 6.90
C GLU A 110 15.72 2.26 6.97
N LYS A 111 14.74 3.13 6.69
CA LYS A 111 14.91 4.60 6.79
C LYS A 111 15.17 5.05 8.23
N ASP A 112 14.56 4.38 9.21
CA ASP A 112 14.71 4.69 10.63
C ASP A 112 15.98 4.05 11.25
N ALA A 113 16.48 2.97 10.64
CA ALA A 113 17.71 2.31 11.07
C ALA A 113 18.96 3.14 10.71
N ARG A 114 19.83 3.39 11.70
CA ARG A 114 21.09 4.16 11.55
C ARG A 114 22.12 3.52 10.59
N GLU A 115 21.89 2.29 10.13
CA GLU A 115 22.87 1.49 9.38
C GLU A 115 22.95 1.80 7.87
N GLY A 116 22.07 2.64 7.32
CA GLY A 116 22.20 3.13 5.93
C GLY A 116 22.08 2.07 4.82
N LYS A 117 21.75 0.81 5.15
CA LYS A 117 21.40 -0.22 4.17
C LYS A 117 20.04 0.08 3.57
N ARG A 118 20.00 0.39 2.26
CA ARG A 118 18.77 0.57 1.48
C ARG A 118 18.56 -0.63 0.56
N ASP A 119 18.49 -1.82 1.15
CA ASP A 119 18.37 -3.08 0.40
C ASP A 119 17.09 -3.09 -0.46
N SER A 120 16.02 -2.44 0.02
CA SER A 120 14.79 -2.25 -0.74
C SER A 120 15.00 -1.51 -2.08
N VAL A 121 15.80 -0.44 -2.08
CA VAL A 121 16.11 0.35 -3.29
C VAL A 121 17.03 -0.44 -4.23
N ALA A 122 18.04 -1.12 -3.67
CA ALA A 122 18.95 -1.96 -4.46
C ALA A 122 18.20 -3.12 -5.13
N PHE A 123 17.28 -3.76 -4.41
CA PHE A 123 16.42 -4.82 -4.92
C PHE A 123 15.54 -4.37 -6.09
N ILE A 124 14.86 -3.22 -5.98
CA ILE A 124 14.03 -2.70 -7.08
C ILE A 124 14.89 -2.38 -8.30
N ASN A 125 16.07 -1.78 -8.10
CA ASN A 125 17.00 -1.52 -9.19
C ASN A 125 17.46 -2.82 -9.89
N LEU A 126 17.68 -3.92 -9.16
CA LEU A 126 18.00 -5.22 -9.75
C LEU A 126 16.88 -5.70 -10.69
N LEU A 127 15.62 -5.60 -10.27
CA LEU A 127 14.47 -6.00 -11.07
C LEU A 127 14.33 -5.14 -12.33
N LEU A 128 14.42 -3.80 -12.20
CA LEU A 128 14.30 -2.88 -13.32
C LEU A 128 15.45 -3.05 -14.34
N LYS A 129 16.69 -3.20 -13.88
CA LYS A 129 17.83 -3.42 -14.80
C LYS A 129 17.77 -4.77 -15.50
N ALA A 130 17.17 -5.78 -14.87
CA ALA A 130 16.94 -7.07 -15.53
C ALA A 130 15.89 -6.99 -16.64
N THR A 131 14.89 -6.09 -16.55
CA THR A 131 13.86 -5.91 -17.60
C THR A 131 14.27 -4.92 -18.69
N GLU A 132 15.15 -3.96 -18.40
CA GLU A 132 15.66 -3.00 -19.39
C GLU A 132 16.60 -3.63 -20.44
N GLN A 133 17.38 -4.65 -20.04
CA GLN A 133 18.34 -5.32 -20.92
C GLN A 133 17.67 -6.28 -21.92
N ARG A 134 18.34 -6.57 -23.04
CA ARG A 134 17.82 -7.43 -24.12
C ARG A 134 18.69 -8.64 -24.46
N ASP A 135 19.79 -8.84 -23.72
CA ASP A 135 20.76 -9.91 -23.96
C ASP A 135 20.25 -11.28 -23.46
N PHE A 136 19.45 -11.26 -22.39
CA PHE A 136 18.94 -12.46 -21.72
C PHE A 136 17.42 -12.40 -21.53
N PRO A 137 16.70 -13.54 -21.67
CA PRO A 137 15.25 -13.59 -21.54
C PRO A 137 14.81 -13.64 -20.07
N ILE A 138 14.92 -12.52 -19.36
CA ILE A 138 14.50 -12.37 -17.96
C ILE A 138 13.19 -11.58 -17.91
N TYR A 139 12.18 -12.16 -17.29
CA TYR A 139 10.85 -11.60 -17.10
C TYR A 139 10.59 -11.42 -15.61
N VAL A 140 9.95 -10.31 -15.23
CA VAL A 140 9.61 -10.03 -13.84
C VAL A 140 8.10 -9.85 -13.74
N VAL A 141 7.48 -10.56 -12.81
CA VAL A 141 6.08 -10.38 -12.43
C VAL A 141 6.06 -10.20 -10.93
N PHE A 142 5.32 -9.20 -10.46
CA PHE A 142 5.07 -9.06 -9.04
C PHE A 142 3.59 -8.91 -8.74
N THR A 143 3.16 -9.44 -7.60
CA THR A 143 1.78 -9.31 -7.13
C THR A 143 1.74 -8.33 -5.97
N MET A 144 0.76 -7.43 -5.99
CA MET A 144 0.63 -6.38 -4.98
C MET A 144 -0.84 -5.99 -4.78
N ARG A 145 -1.23 -5.60 -3.56
CA ARG A 145 -2.55 -5.00 -3.34
C ARG A 145 -2.59 -3.55 -3.86
N SER A 146 -3.72 -3.14 -4.43
CA SER A 146 -3.84 -1.84 -5.12
C SER A 146 -3.68 -0.62 -4.22
N ASP A 147 -3.88 -0.77 -2.90
CA ASP A 147 -3.67 0.27 -1.89
C ASP A 147 -2.20 0.69 -1.75
N PHE A 148 -1.25 -0.17 -2.14
CA PHE A 148 0.20 0.14 -2.12
C PHE A 148 0.73 0.78 -3.42
N LEU A 149 -0.13 1.07 -4.40
CA LEU A 149 0.29 1.75 -5.63
C LEU A 149 0.88 3.14 -5.35
N GLY A 150 0.41 3.83 -4.31
CA GLY A 150 0.98 5.11 -3.87
C GLY A 150 2.41 4.99 -3.37
N ASP A 151 2.72 3.96 -2.59
CA ASP A 151 4.07 3.72 -2.03
C ASP A 151 5.11 3.42 -3.14
N CYS A 152 4.69 2.96 -4.31
CA CYS A 152 5.57 2.74 -5.46
C CYS A 152 6.24 4.04 -5.96
N THR A 153 5.64 5.20 -5.72
CA THR A 153 6.17 6.51 -6.13
C THR A 153 7.47 6.89 -5.41
N GLU A 154 7.78 6.22 -4.29
CA GLU A 154 9.04 6.43 -3.58
C GLU A 154 10.27 5.89 -4.33
N PHE A 155 10.06 5.02 -5.33
CA PHE A 155 11.12 4.33 -6.06
C PHE A 155 11.17 4.79 -7.52
N ARG A 156 12.31 5.36 -7.92
CA ARG A 156 12.51 5.85 -9.29
C ARG A 156 12.43 4.70 -10.31
N GLY A 157 11.66 4.87 -11.39
CA GLY A 157 11.52 3.89 -12.48
C GLY A 157 10.45 2.82 -12.23
N LEU A 158 10.03 2.61 -10.98
CA LEU A 158 9.01 1.63 -10.64
C LEU A 158 7.60 2.06 -11.09
N PRO A 159 7.15 3.33 -10.92
CA PRO A 159 5.87 3.79 -11.45
C PRO A 159 5.75 3.64 -12.97
N GLU A 160 6.82 3.95 -13.71
CA GLU A 160 6.88 3.81 -15.16
C GLU A 160 6.72 2.34 -15.57
N ALA A 161 7.48 1.43 -14.95
CA ALA A 161 7.39 0.00 -15.21
C ALA A 161 6.00 -0.59 -14.87
N ILE A 162 5.37 -0.11 -13.78
CA ILE A 162 4.00 -0.50 -13.42
C ILE A 162 3.01 -0.04 -14.49
N ASN A 163 3.11 1.19 -14.97
CA ASN A 163 2.19 1.71 -15.98
C ASN A 163 2.26 0.94 -17.31
N GLU A 164 3.44 0.43 -17.67
CA GLU A 164 3.63 -0.38 -18.89
C GLU A 164 3.08 -1.80 -18.76
N GLY A 165 3.06 -2.39 -17.56
CA GLY A 165 2.81 -3.82 -17.33
C GLY A 165 1.68 -4.17 -16.36
N GLN A 166 0.91 -3.20 -15.87
CA GLN A 166 -0.12 -3.46 -14.85
C GLN A 166 -1.33 -4.23 -15.39
N TYR A 167 -1.75 -5.23 -14.62
CA TYR A 167 -3.05 -5.89 -14.77
C TYR A 167 -3.84 -5.77 -13.47
N LEU A 168 -4.89 -4.95 -13.50
CA LEU A 168 -5.81 -4.81 -12.37
C LEU A 168 -6.76 -6.00 -12.36
N VAL A 169 -6.54 -6.93 -11.43
CA VAL A 169 -7.39 -8.12 -11.27
C VAL A 169 -8.80 -7.67 -10.90
N PRO A 170 -9.82 -7.91 -11.74
CA PRO A 170 -11.19 -7.52 -11.45
C PRO A 170 -11.74 -8.34 -10.27
N ARG A 171 -12.84 -7.84 -9.67
CA ARG A 171 -13.58 -8.61 -8.69
C ARG A 171 -14.22 -9.82 -9.35
N MET A 172 -14.30 -10.92 -8.62
CA MET A 172 -14.97 -12.12 -9.12
C MET A 172 -16.46 -11.84 -9.33
N THR A 173 -16.98 -12.26 -10.47
CA THR A 173 -18.42 -12.24 -10.75
C THR A 173 -19.15 -13.22 -9.82
N ARG A 174 -20.48 -13.12 -9.75
CA ARG A 174 -21.28 -14.09 -8.98
C ARG A 174 -21.11 -15.52 -9.51
N ASP A 175 -20.94 -15.68 -10.82
CA ASP A 175 -20.75 -16.99 -11.44
C ASP A 175 -19.35 -17.55 -11.17
N GLU A 176 -18.30 -16.73 -11.27
CA GLU A 176 -16.94 -17.15 -10.89
C GLU A 176 -16.84 -17.53 -9.40
N ARG A 177 -17.58 -16.83 -8.52
CA ARG A 177 -17.70 -17.21 -7.11
C ARG A 177 -18.42 -18.54 -6.94
N ARG A 178 -19.44 -18.81 -7.76
CA ARG A 178 -20.12 -20.10 -7.77
C ARG A 178 -19.13 -21.20 -8.10
N ASP A 179 -18.36 -21.03 -9.17
CA ASP A 179 -17.39 -22.02 -9.62
C ASP A 179 -16.25 -22.22 -8.61
N ALA A 180 -15.82 -21.15 -7.94
CA ALA A 180 -14.84 -21.24 -6.86
C ALA A 180 -15.34 -21.99 -5.61
N ILE A 181 -16.66 -22.09 -5.42
CA ILE A 181 -17.28 -22.88 -4.35
C ILE A 181 -17.50 -24.33 -4.84
N THR A 182 -18.15 -24.50 -5.98
CA THR A 182 -18.60 -25.82 -6.48
C THR A 182 -17.46 -26.65 -7.05
N GLY A 183 -16.48 -26.02 -7.71
CA GLY A 183 -15.34 -26.70 -8.34
C GLY A 183 -14.54 -27.54 -7.35
N PRO A 184 -14.01 -26.97 -6.24
CA PRO A 184 -13.28 -27.72 -5.24
C PRO A 184 -14.11 -28.85 -4.60
N ILE A 185 -15.41 -28.62 -4.36
CA ILE A 185 -16.31 -29.63 -3.80
C ILE A 185 -16.47 -30.82 -4.76
N ALA A 186 -16.63 -30.55 -6.06
CA ALA A 186 -16.75 -31.57 -7.09
C ALA A 186 -15.46 -32.40 -7.23
N VAL A 187 -14.29 -31.76 -7.21
CA VAL A 187 -12.98 -32.45 -7.20
C VAL A 187 -12.82 -33.32 -5.95
N GLY A 188 -13.35 -32.87 -4.81
CA GLY A 188 -13.41 -33.63 -3.56
C GLY A 188 -14.42 -34.79 -3.55
N GLY A 189 -15.18 -34.99 -4.64
CA GLY A 189 -16.16 -36.06 -4.78
C GLY A 189 -17.48 -35.84 -4.02
N ALA A 190 -17.73 -34.63 -3.52
CA ALA A 190 -18.95 -34.28 -2.81
C ALA A 190 -19.87 -33.39 -3.67
N SER A 191 -21.07 -33.11 -3.18
CA SER A 191 -22.01 -32.16 -3.79
C SER A 191 -22.50 -31.14 -2.75
N ILE A 192 -23.00 -29.99 -3.21
CA ILE A 192 -23.53 -28.92 -2.35
C ILE A 192 -24.98 -28.65 -2.71
N THR A 193 -25.84 -28.43 -1.72
CA THR A 193 -27.25 -28.11 -1.99
C THR A 193 -27.39 -26.72 -2.64
N PRO A 194 -28.33 -26.52 -3.59
CA PRO A 194 -28.55 -25.21 -4.22
C PRO A 194 -28.92 -24.12 -3.21
N ARG A 195 -29.59 -24.49 -2.10
CA ARG A 195 -29.96 -23.56 -1.03
C ARG A 195 -28.74 -23.02 -0.30
N LEU A 196 -27.80 -23.88 0.10
CA LEU A 196 -26.57 -23.44 0.75
C LEU A 196 -25.71 -22.61 -0.21
N LEU A 197 -25.58 -23.05 -1.48
CA LEU A 197 -24.83 -22.30 -2.49
C LEU A 197 -25.35 -20.87 -2.67
N ASN A 198 -26.67 -20.70 -2.78
CA ASN A 198 -27.27 -19.38 -2.89
C ASN A 198 -27.07 -18.54 -1.62
N GLN A 199 -27.14 -19.15 -0.44
CA GLN A 199 -26.86 -18.47 0.82
C GLN A 199 -25.40 -18.00 0.90
N LEU A 200 -24.43 -18.85 0.58
CA LEU A 200 -23.00 -18.48 0.54
C LEU A 200 -22.74 -17.33 -0.45
N LEU A 201 -23.32 -17.39 -1.65
CA LEU A 201 -23.18 -16.32 -2.64
C LEU A 201 -23.80 -14.99 -2.19
N ASN A 202 -24.83 -15.03 -1.33
CA ASN A 202 -25.43 -13.83 -0.75
C ASN A 202 -24.63 -13.31 0.43
N ASP A 203 -24.16 -14.20 1.31
CA ASP A 203 -23.39 -13.86 2.50
C ASP A 203 -22.06 -13.19 2.16
N VAL A 204 -21.39 -13.62 1.07
CA VAL A 204 -20.14 -13.01 0.55
C VAL A 204 -20.33 -11.54 0.13
N GLY A 205 -21.54 -11.14 -0.27
CA GLY A 205 -21.85 -9.78 -0.73
C GLY A 205 -20.87 -9.29 -1.80
N ASP A 206 -20.60 -7.98 -1.87
CA ASP A 206 -19.61 -7.43 -2.83
C ASP A 206 -18.33 -6.92 -2.16
N ASN A 207 -18.12 -7.21 -0.87
CA ASN A 207 -16.94 -6.76 -0.14
C ASN A 207 -15.75 -7.70 -0.40
N PRO A 208 -14.63 -7.21 -0.96
CA PRO A 208 -13.44 -8.03 -1.26
C PRO A 208 -12.84 -8.75 -0.04
N ASP A 209 -12.99 -8.16 1.15
CA ASP A 209 -12.41 -8.69 2.40
C ASP A 209 -13.12 -9.94 2.91
N GLN A 210 -14.20 -10.37 2.24
CA GLN A 210 -14.96 -11.55 2.60
C GLN A 210 -14.46 -12.84 1.95
N LEU A 211 -13.61 -12.79 0.92
CA LEU A 211 -13.10 -14.03 0.30
C LEU A 211 -12.25 -14.89 1.24
N PRO A 212 -11.35 -14.33 2.09
CA PRO A 212 -10.66 -15.14 3.11
C PRO A 212 -11.62 -15.74 4.14
N ILE A 213 -12.68 -15.00 4.50
CA ILE A 213 -13.73 -15.48 5.42
C ILE A 213 -14.50 -16.63 4.77
N LEU A 214 -14.88 -16.50 3.50
CA LEU A 214 -15.54 -17.55 2.72
C LEU A 214 -14.67 -18.80 2.65
N GLN A 215 -13.38 -18.66 2.32
CA GLN A 215 -12.44 -19.78 2.27
C GLN A 215 -12.41 -20.53 3.61
N HIS A 216 -12.33 -19.79 4.72
CA HIS A 216 -12.31 -20.38 6.06
C HIS A 216 -13.64 -21.05 6.41
N ALA A 217 -14.76 -20.39 6.10
CA ALA A 217 -16.10 -20.94 6.33
C ALA A 217 -16.32 -22.22 5.53
N LEU A 218 -15.97 -22.26 4.24
CA LEU A 218 -16.07 -23.46 3.40
C LEU A 218 -15.22 -24.62 3.94
N MET A 219 -13.99 -24.35 4.37
CA MET A 219 -13.14 -25.35 5.01
C MET A 219 -13.80 -25.91 6.27
N ARG A 220 -14.36 -25.06 7.13
CA ARG A 220 -15.05 -25.46 8.36
C ARG A 220 -16.34 -26.24 8.07
N THR A 221 -17.14 -25.79 7.11
CA THR A 221 -18.36 -26.48 6.66
C THR A 221 -18.02 -27.86 6.11
N TRP A 222 -16.93 -27.99 5.34
CA TRP A 222 -16.44 -29.28 4.87
C TRP A 222 -16.03 -30.21 6.02
N SER A 223 -15.31 -29.70 7.02
CA SER A 223 -14.94 -30.46 8.21
C SER A 223 -16.18 -30.92 9.01
N SER A 224 -17.17 -30.04 9.19
CA SER A 224 -18.44 -30.38 9.83
C SER A 224 -19.17 -31.48 9.06
N TRP A 225 -19.28 -31.33 7.74
CA TRP A 225 -19.91 -32.33 6.86
C TRP A 225 -19.23 -33.70 6.97
N LYS A 226 -17.90 -33.74 6.91
CA LYS A 226 -17.12 -34.99 7.05
C LYS A 226 -17.33 -35.67 8.41
N GLN A 227 -17.48 -34.92 9.49
CA GLN A 227 -17.71 -35.50 10.82
C GLN A 227 -19.08 -36.17 10.95
N ARG A 228 -20.05 -35.85 10.08
CA ARG A 228 -21.35 -36.54 10.06
C ARG A 228 -21.26 -37.98 9.55
N ASN A 229 -20.12 -38.43 9.02
CA ASN A 229 -19.89 -39.79 8.51
C ASN A 229 -20.97 -40.27 7.51
N ASN A 230 -21.49 -39.36 6.69
CA ASN A 230 -22.47 -39.66 5.65
C ASN A 230 -22.07 -39.02 4.33
N ASP A 231 -21.06 -39.62 3.67
CA ASP A 231 -20.47 -39.11 2.43
C ASP A 231 -21.44 -39.11 1.22
N VAL A 232 -22.65 -39.65 1.38
CA VAL A 232 -23.69 -39.71 0.33
C VAL A 232 -24.54 -38.43 0.30
N GLU A 233 -24.69 -37.75 1.43
CA GLU A 233 -25.50 -36.53 1.51
C GLU A 233 -24.73 -35.30 1.03
N ALA A 234 -25.42 -34.41 0.31
CA ALA A 234 -24.84 -33.13 -0.08
C ALA A 234 -24.53 -32.25 1.15
N ILE A 235 -23.48 -31.42 1.03
CA ILE A 235 -23.14 -30.37 2.00
C ILE A 235 -24.29 -29.37 2.02
N ASP A 236 -24.79 -29.04 3.20
CA ASP A 236 -26.05 -28.33 3.37
C ASP A 236 -26.03 -27.26 4.46
N ILE A 237 -27.13 -26.51 4.58
CA ILE A 237 -27.27 -25.38 5.52
C ILE A 237 -26.91 -25.78 6.95
N SER A 238 -27.26 -26.99 7.39
CA SER A 238 -26.92 -27.47 8.74
C SER A 238 -25.41 -27.50 9.02
N ASP A 239 -24.59 -27.83 8.01
CA ASP A 239 -23.12 -27.84 8.12
C ASP A 239 -22.52 -26.43 8.15
N TYR A 240 -23.24 -25.48 7.56
CA TYR A 240 -22.85 -24.08 7.53
C TYR A 240 -23.30 -23.34 8.79
N GLU A 241 -24.45 -23.70 9.35
CA GLU A 241 -24.94 -23.17 10.63
C GLU A 241 -24.16 -23.72 11.83
N SER A 242 -23.72 -24.98 11.78
CA SER A 242 -22.92 -25.59 12.86
C SER A 242 -21.61 -24.84 13.14
N ILE A 243 -21.06 -24.18 12.12
CA ILE A 243 -19.84 -23.38 12.21
C ILE A 243 -20.13 -21.90 12.50
N GLY A 244 -21.39 -21.52 12.75
CA GLY A 244 -21.80 -20.14 12.97
C GLY A 244 -21.81 -19.27 11.71
N THR A 245 -21.91 -19.89 10.51
CA THR A 245 -21.90 -19.24 9.20
C THR A 245 -20.63 -18.42 8.93
N MET A 246 -20.53 -17.72 7.79
CA MET A 246 -19.42 -16.79 7.52
C MET A 246 -19.29 -15.69 8.58
N LYS A 247 -20.38 -15.35 9.29
CA LYS A 247 -20.38 -14.29 10.30
C LYS A 247 -19.52 -14.64 11.51
N MET A 248 -19.59 -15.88 12.00
CA MET A 248 -18.90 -16.28 13.24
C MET A 248 -17.85 -17.35 13.05
N ALA A 249 -17.79 -18.05 11.91
CA ALA A 249 -16.89 -19.20 11.72
C ALA A 249 -15.44 -18.93 12.08
N LEU A 250 -14.91 -17.77 11.69
CA LEU A 250 -13.54 -17.37 12.00
C LEU A 250 -13.36 -17.10 13.50
N SER A 251 -14.31 -16.38 14.12
CA SER A 251 -14.27 -16.04 15.55
C SER A 251 -14.40 -17.27 16.44
N LEU A 252 -15.36 -18.15 16.14
CA LEU A 252 -15.58 -19.40 16.87
C LEU A 252 -14.35 -20.31 16.80
N HIS A 253 -13.73 -20.44 15.62
CA HIS A 253 -12.53 -21.26 15.49
C HIS A 253 -11.32 -20.64 16.21
N ALA A 254 -11.21 -19.31 16.26
CA ALA A 254 -10.18 -18.64 17.04
C ALA A 254 -10.41 -18.83 18.55
N GLU A 255 -11.67 -18.78 19.02
CA GLU A 255 -12.02 -19.09 20.42
C GLU A 255 -11.78 -20.56 20.77
N GLU A 256 -12.04 -21.50 19.87
CA GLU A 256 -11.68 -22.92 20.05
C GLU A 256 -10.16 -23.08 20.21
N ALA A 257 -9.37 -22.41 19.38
CA ALA A 257 -7.91 -22.41 19.49
C ALA A 257 -7.44 -21.78 20.80
N TYR A 258 -8.07 -20.68 21.23
CA TYR A 258 -7.77 -20.06 22.52
C TYR A 258 -8.15 -20.97 23.71
N ALA A 259 -9.27 -21.69 23.63
CA ALA A 259 -9.72 -22.61 24.66
C ALA A 259 -8.81 -23.83 24.85
N GLU A 260 -8.02 -24.20 23.84
CA GLU A 260 -6.98 -25.23 23.94
C GLU A 260 -5.77 -24.80 24.78
N LEU A 261 -5.63 -23.51 25.08
CA LEU A 261 -4.62 -22.99 26.01
C LEU A 261 -5.08 -23.22 27.45
N LEU A 262 -4.57 -24.27 28.07
CA LEU A 262 -5.05 -24.80 29.35
C LEU A 262 -4.60 -23.97 30.57
N THR A 263 -3.51 -23.21 30.44
CA THR A 263 -2.94 -22.44 31.56
C THR A 263 -3.15 -20.94 31.40
N GLN A 264 -3.32 -20.23 32.53
CA GLN A 264 -3.40 -18.77 32.54
C GLN A 264 -2.14 -18.10 31.95
N ARG A 265 -0.99 -18.77 32.06
CA ARG A 265 0.29 -18.35 31.49
C ARG A 265 0.27 -18.41 29.95
N GLU A 266 -0.17 -19.52 29.37
CA GLU A 266 -0.32 -19.64 27.90
C GLU A 266 -1.34 -18.64 27.35
N GLN A 267 -2.46 -18.45 28.04
CA GLN A 267 -3.47 -17.45 27.67
C GLN A 267 -2.92 -16.02 27.70
N ARG A 268 -2.11 -15.67 28.71
CA ARG A 268 -1.44 -14.37 28.77
C ARG A 268 -0.42 -14.18 27.65
N ILE A 269 0.36 -15.22 27.33
CA ILE A 269 1.30 -15.20 26.20
C ILE A 269 0.53 -14.98 24.89
N CYS A 270 -0.61 -15.65 24.71
CA CYS A 270 -1.48 -15.48 23.53
C CYS A 270 -2.00 -14.05 23.40
N GLU A 271 -2.51 -13.47 24.49
CA GLU A 271 -2.95 -12.08 24.52
C GLU A 271 -1.81 -11.12 24.12
N VAL A 272 -0.62 -11.27 24.71
CA VAL A 272 0.55 -10.43 24.40
C VAL A 272 0.99 -10.61 22.96
N LEU A 273 1.03 -11.85 22.45
CA LEU A 273 1.37 -12.16 21.07
C LEU A 273 0.45 -11.40 20.10
N PHE A 274 -0.87 -11.52 20.28
CA PHE A 274 -1.82 -10.89 19.39
C PHE A 274 -1.81 -9.35 19.49
N LYS A 275 -1.68 -8.79 20.69
CA LYS A 275 -1.48 -7.33 20.91
C LYS A 275 -0.17 -6.82 20.30
N ALA A 276 0.86 -7.65 20.22
CA ALA A 276 2.16 -7.28 19.66
C ALA A 276 2.14 -7.24 18.12
N ILE A 277 1.41 -8.18 17.49
CA ILE A 277 1.36 -8.33 16.03
C ILE A 277 0.21 -7.57 15.36
N THR A 278 -0.58 -6.83 16.14
CA THR A 278 -1.69 -6.00 15.64
C THR A 278 -1.62 -4.59 16.19
N ASP A 279 -2.24 -3.65 15.48
CA ASP A 279 -2.31 -2.25 15.90
C ASP A 279 -3.64 -1.62 15.46
N LYS A 280 -4.07 -0.59 16.19
CA LYS A 280 -5.20 0.27 15.82
C LYS A 280 -4.65 1.44 15.03
N GLY A 281 -4.62 1.31 13.71
CA GLY A 281 -4.24 2.40 12.82
C GLY A 281 -5.19 3.60 12.88
N SER A 282 -4.95 4.61 12.02
CA SER A 282 -5.91 5.70 11.78
C SER A 282 -7.24 5.23 11.16
N ASP A 283 -7.30 3.96 10.76
CA ASP A 283 -8.43 3.31 10.14
C ASP A 283 -9.04 2.29 11.12
N ALA A 284 -10.37 2.29 11.25
CA ALA A 284 -11.11 1.36 12.09
C ALA A 284 -10.92 -0.13 11.71
N ARG A 285 -10.30 -0.40 10.56
CA ARG A 285 -10.03 -1.75 10.04
C ARG A 285 -8.88 -2.49 10.74
N GLY A 286 -8.07 -1.79 11.54
CA GLY A 286 -6.86 -2.33 12.19
C GLY A 286 -5.72 -2.60 11.20
N ILE A 287 -4.48 -2.58 11.69
CA ILE A 287 -3.26 -2.75 10.87
C ILE A 287 -2.43 -3.90 11.44
N ARG A 288 -1.87 -4.74 10.57
CA ARG A 288 -0.91 -5.79 10.96
C ARG A 288 0.43 -5.17 11.35
N ARG A 289 1.06 -5.71 12.38
CA ARG A 289 2.36 -5.24 12.87
C ARG A 289 3.32 -6.41 13.11
N PRO A 290 3.85 -7.06 12.06
CA PRO A 290 4.58 -8.32 12.25
C PRO A 290 5.84 -8.17 13.08
N ARG A 291 6.12 -9.15 13.94
CA ARG A 291 7.18 -9.07 14.96
C ARG A 291 8.09 -10.28 14.92
N GLN A 292 9.36 -10.05 15.24
CA GLN A 292 10.27 -11.17 15.48
C GLN A 292 9.86 -11.93 16.74
N LEU A 293 9.99 -13.25 16.70
CA LEU A 293 9.67 -14.12 17.83
C LEU A 293 10.44 -13.73 19.10
N GLY A 294 11.71 -13.34 18.98
CA GLY A 294 12.51 -12.87 20.11
C GLY A 294 11.95 -11.61 20.77
N GLU A 295 11.36 -10.70 20.00
CA GLU A 295 10.68 -9.51 20.55
C GLU A 295 9.41 -9.93 21.31
N ILE A 296 8.62 -10.86 20.76
CA ILE A 296 7.43 -11.40 21.41
C ILE A 296 7.79 -12.09 22.73
N CYS A 297 8.89 -12.86 22.77
CA CYS A 297 9.38 -13.50 23.99
C CYS A 297 9.72 -12.48 25.09
N LYS A 298 10.37 -11.37 24.71
CA LYS A 298 10.67 -10.26 25.63
C LYS A 298 9.42 -9.52 26.10
N LEU A 299 8.42 -9.34 25.23
CA LEU A 299 7.15 -8.73 25.60
C LEU A 299 6.35 -9.60 26.58
N ALA A 300 6.34 -10.92 26.34
CA ALA A 300 5.60 -11.88 27.16
C ALA A 300 6.35 -12.33 28.43
N GLU A 301 7.63 -11.94 28.59
CA GLU A 301 8.52 -12.40 29.66
C GLU A 301 8.54 -13.94 29.78
N ALA A 302 8.58 -14.60 28.62
CA ALA A 302 8.46 -16.05 28.48
C ALA A 302 9.62 -16.63 27.64
N PRO A 303 10.09 -17.86 27.97
CA PRO A 303 11.07 -18.55 27.16
C PRO A 303 10.50 -18.91 25.78
N ILE A 304 11.39 -19.05 24.79
CA ILE A 304 11.01 -19.25 23.39
C ILE A 304 10.15 -20.49 23.18
N GLU A 305 10.40 -21.59 23.91
CA GLU A 305 9.63 -22.82 23.75
C GLU A 305 8.16 -22.65 24.16
N GLU A 306 7.87 -21.85 25.19
CA GLU A 306 6.50 -21.57 25.64
C GLU A 306 5.74 -20.72 24.60
N VAL A 307 6.41 -19.73 24.02
CA VAL A 307 5.81 -18.87 22.98
C VAL A 307 5.56 -19.66 21.70
N ILE A 308 6.49 -20.52 21.29
CA ILE A 308 6.32 -21.43 20.13
C ILE A 308 5.12 -22.34 20.35
N LYS A 309 4.97 -22.93 21.55
CA LYS A 309 3.84 -23.79 21.88
C LYS A 309 2.50 -23.08 21.69
N VAL A 310 2.39 -21.82 22.12
CA VAL A 310 1.18 -21.01 21.90
C VAL A 310 0.97 -20.71 20.42
N ILE A 311 2.02 -20.30 19.68
CA ILE A 311 1.93 -20.01 18.25
C ILE A 311 1.45 -21.25 17.46
N ASP A 312 1.98 -22.43 17.77
CA ASP A 312 1.66 -23.70 17.10
C ASP A 312 0.16 -24.03 17.13
N VAL A 313 -0.54 -23.74 18.23
CA VAL A 313 -1.99 -23.93 18.36
C VAL A 313 -2.78 -23.15 17.30
N PHE A 314 -2.29 -21.97 16.90
CA PHE A 314 -2.94 -21.08 15.93
C PHE A 314 -2.48 -21.27 14.47
N ARG A 315 -1.42 -22.04 14.24
CA ARG A 315 -0.88 -22.33 12.88
C ARG A 315 -0.91 -23.80 12.46
N GLN A 316 -1.41 -24.69 13.31
CA GLN A 316 -1.53 -26.12 13.02
C GLN A 316 -2.43 -26.42 11.80
N SER A 317 -2.40 -27.66 11.29
CA SER A 317 -3.21 -28.03 10.12
C SER A 317 -4.70 -27.71 10.33
N GLY A 318 -5.33 -27.05 9.35
CA GLY A 318 -6.70 -26.54 9.45
C GLY A 318 -6.82 -25.17 10.16
N ARG A 319 -5.76 -24.69 10.82
CA ARG A 319 -5.67 -23.36 11.45
C ARG A 319 -4.55 -22.58 10.80
N ALA A 320 -4.90 -21.62 9.96
CA ALA A 320 -3.93 -20.73 9.34
C ALA A 320 -4.13 -19.31 9.87
N PHE A 321 -4.19 -19.11 11.19
CA PHE A 321 -4.36 -17.78 11.77
C PHE A 321 -3.05 -16.99 11.81
N LEU A 322 -1.94 -17.68 12.04
CA LEU A 322 -0.60 -17.10 12.10
C LEU A 322 0.30 -17.61 10.96
N MET A 323 1.25 -16.76 10.59
CA MET A 323 2.37 -17.05 9.70
C MET A 323 3.69 -16.95 10.48
N PRO A 324 4.73 -17.72 10.09
CA PRO A 324 4.78 -18.66 8.98
C PRO A 324 4.04 -19.98 9.27
N PRO A 325 3.68 -20.77 8.22
CA PRO A 325 2.94 -22.02 8.38
C PRO A 325 3.65 -23.02 9.31
N ALA A 326 2.91 -23.98 9.87
CA ALA A 326 3.47 -24.99 10.79
C ALA A 326 4.66 -25.81 10.22
N SER A 327 4.79 -25.91 8.89
CA SER A 327 5.93 -26.58 8.25
C SER A 327 7.27 -25.84 8.43
N VAL A 328 7.24 -24.57 8.83
CA VAL A 328 8.44 -23.75 9.04
C VAL A 328 8.84 -23.78 10.51
N HIS A 329 10.06 -24.23 10.79
CA HIS A 329 10.64 -24.18 12.13
C HIS A 329 10.85 -22.74 12.59
N LEU A 330 10.43 -22.45 13.82
CA LEU A 330 10.53 -21.11 14.41
C LEU A 330 11.85 -20.95 15.17
N ASN A 331 12.48 -19.82 14.99
CA ASN A 331 13.65 -19.37 15.74
C ASN A 331 13.47 -17.91 16.18
N GLU A 332 14.39 -17.38 16.97
CA GLU A 332 14.30 -16.03 17.56
C GLU A 332 14.12 -14.92 16.50
N HIS A 333 14.68 -15.08 15.31
CA HIS A 333 14.62 -14.10 14.23
C HIS A 333 13.40 -14.28 13.31
N THR A 334 12.58 -15.31 13.54
CA THR A 334 11.42 -15.59 12.71
C THR A 334 10.34 -14.53 12.91
N ILE A 335 9.83 -13.98 11.80
CA ILE A 335 8.77 -12.97 11.83
C ILE A 335 7.41 -13.66 11.93
N ILE A 336 6.67 -13.34 12.98
CA ILE A 336 5.31 -13.79 13.23
C ILE A 336 4.32 -12.71 12.77
N ASP A 337 3.31 -13.12 12.01
CA ASP A 337 2.25 -12.25 11.46
C ASP A 337 0.90 -12.97 11.52
N ILE A 338 -0.19 -12.22 11.40
CA ILE A 338 -1.53 -12.73 11.11
C ILE A 338 -1.62 -13.06 9.62
N SER A 339 -2.15 -14.23 9.30
CA SER A 339 -2.32 -14.67 7.90
C SER A 339 -3.26 -13.76 7.10
N HIS A 340 -4.38 -13.34 7.70
CA HIS A 340 -5.38 -12.48 7.06
C HIS A 340 -5.96 -11.43 8.03
N GLU A 341 -5.97 -10.16 7.60
CA GLU A 341 -6.57 -9.01 8.30
C GLU A 341 -8.03 -9.24 8.73
N SER A 342 -8.77 -10.09 8.00
CA SER A 342 -10.16 -10.42 8.34
C SER A 342 -10.31 -10.94 9.78
N LEU A 343 -9.27 -11.56 10.35
CA LEU A 343 -9.25 -11.99 11.76
C LEU A 343 -9.42 -10.83 12.74
N MET A 344 -8.79 -9.69 12.45
CA MET A 344 -8.81 -8.50 13.29
C MET A 344 -10.19 -7.83 13.36
N ARG A 345 -11.11 -8.19 12.46
CA ARG A 345 -12.43 -7.56 12.34
C ARG A 345 -13.59 -8.44 12.81
N VAL A 346 -13.34 -9.73 12.97
CA VAL A 346 -14.38 -10.73 13.25
C VAL A 346 -14.12 -11.43 14.57
N TRP A 347 -12.86 -11.52 15.02
CA TRP A 347 -12.56 -12.11 16.31
C TRP A 347 -12.75 -11.08 17.44
N ASP A 348 -13.88 -11.18 18.13
CA ASP A 348 -14.31 -10.22 19.16
C ASP A 348 -13.27 -10.00 20.26
N ARG A 349 -12.61 -11.07 20.70
CA ARG A 349 -11.53 -11.01 21.70
C ARG A 349 -10.33 -10.21 21.20
N LEU A 350 -9.94 -10.42 19.95
CA LEU A 350 -8.83 -9.65 19.35
C LEU A 350 -9.19 -8.18 19.21
N MET A 351 -10.42 -7.86 18.83
CA MET A 351 -10.89 -6.46 18.77
C MET A 351 -10.78 -5.79 20.15
N ALA A 352 -11.26 -6.45 21.21
CA ALA A 352 -11.14 -5.96 22.57
C ALA A 352 -9.67 -5.78 23.00
N TRP A 353 -8.81 -6.75 22.67
CA TRP A 353 -7.38 -6.67 22.98
C TRP A 353 -6.68 -5.52 22.26
N VAL A 354 -6.99 -5.28 20.99
CA VAL A 354 -6.43 -4.15 20.23
C VAL A 354 -6.88 -2.82 20.83
N ASP A 355 -8.14 -2.72 21.25
CA ASP A 355 -8.66 -1.52 21.91
C ASP A 355 -7.98 -1.26 23.26
N GLU A 356 -7.85 -2.29 24.10
CA GLU A 356 -7.12 -2.21 25.38
C GLU A 356 -5.65 -1.82 25.19
N GLU A 357 -4.98 -2.37 24.18
CA GLU A 357 -3.57 -2.05 23.88
C GLU A 357 -3.42 -0.58 23.45
N ASN A 358 -4.34 -0.08 22.62
CA ASN A 358 -4.34 1.32 22.19
C ASN A 358 -4.64 2.28 23.36
N GLU A 359 -5.59 1.94 24.25
CA GLU A 359 -5.83 2.72 25.47
C GLU A 359 -4.60 2.75 26.39
N SER A 360 -3.96 1.59 26.57
CA SER A 360 -2.72 1.43 27.32
C SER A 360 -1.59 2.31 26.76
N ALA A 361 -1.41 2.30 25.44
CA ALA A 361 -0.42 3.13 24.74
C ALA A 361 -0.70 4.63 24.91
N GLN A 362 -1.96 5.06 24.84
CA GLN A 362 -2.33 6.46 25.05
C GLN A 362 -2.05 6.95 26.47
N VAL A 363 -2.33 6.12 27.49
CA VAL A 363 -1.98 6.45 28.89
C VAL A 363 -0.47 6.60 29.04
N TYR A 364 0.31 5.71 28.44
CA TYR A 364 1.77 5.77 28.47
C TYR A 364 2.33 7.01 27.75
N LEU A 365 1.83 7.35 26.55
CA LEU A 365 2.28 8.54 25.81
C LEU A 365 2.00 9.84 26.58
N ARG A 366 0.83 9.96 27.22
CA ARG A 366 0.53 11.09 28.10
C ARG A 366 1.47 11.15 29.30
N LEU A 367 1.84 10.00 29.85
CA LEU A 367 2.79 9.92 30.97
C LEU A 367 4.19 10.37 30.55
N CYS A 368 4.65 9.98 29.36
CA CYS A 368 5.91 10.46 28.78
C CYS A 368 5.88 11.99 28.59
N GLU A 369 4.83 12.53 27.96
CA GLU A 369 4.68 13.97 27.76
C GLU A 369 4.67 14.75 29.08
N ALA A 370 3.94 14.27 30.08
CA ALA A 370 3.93 14.87 31.41
C ALA A 370 5.31 14.83 32.09
N SER A 371 6.05 13.72 31.92
CA SER A 371 7.40 13.61 32.45
C SER A 371 8.38 14.58 31.77
N ASP A 372 8.21 14.85 30.48
CA ASP A 372 9.01 15.83 29.72
C ASP A 372 8.70 17.27 30.14
N LEU A 373 7.42 17.59 30.32
CA LEU A 373 6.99 18.90 30.82
C LEU A 373 7.49 19.15 32.25
N TYR A 374 7.48 18.13 33.11
CA TYR A 374 7.98 18.23 34.47
C TYR A 374 9.49 18.51 34.52
N GLU A 375 10.28 17.81 33.69
CA GLU A 375 11.73 18.02 33.62
C GLU A 375 12.10 19.43 33.13
N THR A 376 11.35 19.95 32.16
CA THR A 376 11.53 21.31 31.64
C THR A 376 11.00 22.40 32.57
N GLY A 377 10.45 22.04 33.74
CA GLY A 377 9.85 22.96 34.70
C GLY A 377 8.55 23.62 34.24
N ARG A 378 7.98 23.15 33.13
CA ARG A 378 6.73 23.66 32.53
C ARG A 378 5.48 22.90 32.99
N GLY A 379 5.67 21.71 33.58
CA GLY A 379 4.62 20.85 34.12
C GLY A 379 4.82 20.53 35.61
N GLY A 380 3.73 20.16 36.29
CA GLY A 380 3.75 19.71 37.69
C GLY A 380 3.57 18.19 37.80
N LEU A 381 3.76 17.65 39.01
CA LEU A 381 3.42 16.25 39.31
C LEU A 381 1.92 16.00 39.15
N TRP A 382 1.57 14.79 38.70
CA TRP A 382 0.18 14.39 38.52
C TRP A 382 -0.56 14.28 39.85
N ARG A 383 -1.86 14.63 39.81
CA ARG A 383 -2.82 14.53 40.92
C ARG A 383 -4.04 13.74 40.47
N ASP A 384 -4.95 13.49 41.39
CA ASP A 384 -6.24 12.89 41.04
C ASP A 384 -7.04 13.81 40.10
N PRO A 385 -7.69 13.26 39.06
CA PRO A 385 -7.90 11.84 38.80
C PRO A 385 -6.79 11.15 37.97
N GLU A 386 -5.94 11.91 37.28
CA GLU A 386 -4.93 11.40 36.32
C GLU A 386 -3.96 10.41 36.96
N LEU A 387 -3.48 10.70 38.17
CA LEU A 387 -2.61 9.83 38.92
C LEU A 387 -3.25 8.47 39.22
N GLN A 388 -4.52 8.44 39.61
CA GLN A 388 -5.23 7.17 39.89
C GLN A 388 -5.41 6.34 38.63
N VAL A 389 -5.77 6.98 37.51
CA VAL A 389 -5.93 6.31 36.21
C VAL A 389 -4.61 5.67 35.80
N ALA A 390 -3.51 6.42 35.82
CA ALA A 390 -2.19 5.93 35.44
C ALA A 390 -1.64 4.87 36.40
N TRP A 391 -1.89 5.01 37.70
CA TRP A 391 -1.46 4.03 38.69
C TRP A 391 -2.20 2.70 38.53
N LYS A 392 -3.53 2.76 38.37
CA LYS A 392 -4.36 1.57 38.12
C LYS A 392 -3.95 0.90 36.80
N TRP A 393 -3.66 1.69 35.76
CA TRP A 393 -3.14 1.18 34.50
C TRP A 393 -1.83 0.42 34.71
N LYS A 394 -0.85 1.00 35.41
CA LYS A 394 0.43 0.34 35.73
C LYS A 394 0.23 -1.01 36.44
N GLU A 395 -0.64 -1.06 37.44
CA GLU A 395 -0.90 -2.29 38.22
C GLU A 395 -1.62 -3.37 37.40
N SER A 396 -2.54 -2.98 36.52
CA SER A 396 -3.33 -3.92 35.72
C SER A 396 -2.61 -4.45 34.48
N HIS A 397 -1.80 -3.61 33.82
CA HIS A 397 -1.18 -3.96 32.54
C HIS A 397 0.28 -4.41 32.69
N ASN A 398 0.94 -4.07 33.80
CA ASN A 398 2.34 -4.35 34.10
C ASN A 398 3.28 -4.11 32.89
N PRO A 399 3.32 -2.87 32.35
CA PRO A 399 4.12 -2.56 31.17
C PRO A 399 5.61 -2.76 31.47
N ASN A 400 6.35 -3.32 30.51
CA ASN A 400 7.81 -3.45 30.58
C ASN A 400 8.51 -2.54 29.56
N ALA A 401 9.83 -2.41 29.68
CA ALA A 401 10.62 -1.52 28.82
C ALA A 401 10.51 -1.90 27.33
N THR A 402 10.46 -3.19 27.01
CA THR A 402 10.27 -3.68 25.63
C THR A 402 8.94 -3.19 25.07
N TRP A 403 7.84 -3.33 25.82
CA TRP A 403 6.53 -2.85 25.42
C TRP A 403 6.52 -1.34 25.21
N ALA A 404 7.13 -0.60 26.13
CA ALA A 404 7.17 0.86 26.12
C ALA A 404 7.95 1.45 24.92
N SER A 405 9.09 0.83 24.58
CA SER A 405 9.91 1.23 23.43
C SER A 405 9.17 1.20 22.09
N ARG A 406 8.05 0.47 21.99
CA ARG A 406 7.19 0.45 20.81
C ARG A 406 6.50 1.81 20.54
N TYR A 407 6.42 2.65 21.55
CA TYR A 407 5.69 3.93 21.53
C TYR A 407 6.60 5.11 21.89
N ASN A 408 7.43 4.99 22.94
CA ASN A 408 8.38 6.00 23.37
C ASN A 408 9.47 5.37 24.24
N ASP A 409 10.75 5.69 24.00
CA ASP A 409 11.90 5.12 24.70
C ASP A 409 12.12 5.66 26.13
N SER A 410 11.30 6.62 26.58
CA SER A 410 11.44 7.30 27.89
C SER A 410 10.80 6.53 29.05
N PHE A 411 10.86 5.19 29.04
CA PHE A 411 10.13 4.35 29.99
C PHE A 411 10.55 4.57 31.44
N ASP A 412 11.86 4.52 31.71
CA ASP A 412 12.39 4.70 33.07
C ASP A 412 12.03 6.07 33.64
N LYS A 413 12.11 7.11 32.79
CA LYS A 413 11.76 8.48 33.13
C LYS A 413 10.27 8.62 33.45
N ALA A 414 9.40 8.07 32.59
CA ALA A 414 7.95 8.08 32.78
C ALA A 414 7.54 7.35 34.07
N MET A 415 8.16 6.19 34.35
CA MET A 415 7.91 5.42 35.57
C MET A 415 8.43 6.12 36.83
N LEU A 416 9.58 6.79 36.75
CA LEU A 416 10.10 7.62 37.84
C LEU A 416 9.17 8.81 38.12
N PHE A 417 8.66 9.48 37.09
CA PHE A 417 7.69 10.57 37.23
C PHE A 417 6.39 10.08 37.89
N LEU A 418 5.85 8.93 37.47
CA LEU A 418 4.64 8.35 38.05
C LEU A 418 4.82 7.99 39.53
N THR A 419 5.94 7.34 39.87
CA THR A 419 6.25 6.98 41.25
C THR A 419 6.49 8.20 42.13
N THR A 420 7.17 9.23 41.61
CA THR A 420 7.36 10.52 42.29
C THR A 420 6.02 11.22 42.53
N SER A 421 5.13 11.23 41.53
CA SER A 421 3.78 11.80 41.65
C SER A 421 2.96 11.07 42.72
N LYS A 422 3.03 9.73 42.75
CA LYS A 422 2.35 8.91 43.77
C LYS A 422 2.85 9.21 45.19
N GLN A 423 4.17 9.26 45.37
CA GLN A 423 4.77 9.57 46.68
C GLN A 423 4.40 10.99 47.15
N ALA A 424 4.45 11.99 46.25
CA ALA A 424 4.07 13.35 46.58
C ALA A 424 2.58 13.45 46.97
N TYR A 425 1.70 12.75 46.25
CA TYR A 425 0.28 12.69 46.59
C TYR A 425 0.03 12.06 47.97
N GLU A 426 0.66 10.92 48.27
CA GLU A 426 0.54 10.27 49.57
C GLU A 426 1.06 11.14 50.72
N GLN A 427 2.14 11.90 50.50
CA GLN A 427 2.64 12.87 51.46
C GLN A 427 1.64 14.02 51.66
N GLU A 428 1.05 14.55 50.59
CA GLU A 428 0.03 15.61 50.69
C GLU A 428 -1.20 15.13 51.45
N LEU A 429 -1.61 13.87 51.24
CA LEU A 429 -2.73 13.26 51.94
C LEU A 429 -2.47 13.15 53.45
N LYS A 430 -1.29 12.62 53.83
CA LYS A 430 -0.85 12.56 55.24
C LYS A 430 -0.81 13.95 55.89
N LEU A 431 -0.29 14.95 55.17
CA LEU A 431 -0.26 16.33 55.67
C LEU A 431 -1.67 16.92 55.85
N LYS A 432 -2.61 16.60 54.95
CA LYS A 432 -4.02 17.01 55.09
C LYS A 432 -4.68 16.35 56.29
N GLU A 433 -4.48 15.04 56.49
CA GLU A 433 -4.98 14.29 57.64
C GLU A 433 -4.43 14.86 58.96
N GLU A 434 -3.12 15.14 59.01
CA GLU A 434 -2.50 15.77 60.19
C GLU A 434 -3.05 17.17 60.47
N ARG A 435 -3.27 17.99 59.43
CA ARG A 435 -3.89 19.32 59.57
C ARG A 435 -5.32 19.21 60.07
N GLN A 436 -6.11 18.27 59.55
CA GLN A 436 -7.47 18.02 60.03
C GLN A 436 -7.47 17.57 61.50
N ARG A 437 -6.56 16.66 61.87
CA ARG A 437 -6.39 16.21 63.25
C ARG A 437 -6.00 17.36 64.18
N LYS A 438 -5.06 18.22 63.77
CA LYS A 438 -4.66 19.42 64.54
C LYS A 438 -5.81 20.42 64.68
N ARG A 439 -6.62 20.64 63.63
CA ARG A 439 -7.81 21.49 63.69
C ARG A 439 -8.87 20.94 64.64
N LEU A 440 -9.11 19.64 64.64
CA LEU A 440 -10.04 18.98 65.58
C LEU A 440 -9.58 19.13 67.03
N ILE A 441 -8.28 18.96 67.29
CA ILE A 441 -7.71 19.16 68.63
C ILE A 441 -7.82 20.62 69.08
N ALA A 442 -7.50 21.58 68.19
CA ALA A 442 -7.62 23.00 68.49
C ALA A 442 -9.07 23.42 68.78
N ALA A 443 -10.03 22.93 67.97
CA ALA A 443 -11.46 23.16 68.19
C ALA A 443 -11.90 22.63 69.56
N ARG A 444 -11.52 21.40 69.93
CA ARG A 444 -11.80 20.83 71.27
C ARG A 444 -11.23 21.67 72.41
N ARG A 445 -10.02 22.23 72.25
CA ARG A 445 -9.41 23.13 73.25
C ARG A 445 -10.19 24.44 73.40
N VAL A 446 -10.63 25.04 72.30
CA VAL A 446 -11.45 26.27 72.32
C VAL A 446 -12.80 26.00 73.00
N THR A 447 -13.48 24.89 72.66
CA THR A 447 -14.75 24.51 73.31
C THR A 447 -14.59 24.30 74.82
N ALA A 448 -13.50 23.65 75.25
CA ALA A 448 -13.21 23.47 76.68
C ALA A 448 -12.94 24.80 77.40
N ALA A 449 -12.19 25.72 76.77
CA ALA A 449 -11.91 27.05 77.34
C ALA A 449 -13.18 27.89 77.50
N VAL A 450 -14.08 27.86 76.51
CA VAL A 450 -15.39 28.53 76.59
C VAL A 450 -16.25 27.92 77.70
N GLY A 451 -16.24 26.59 77.85
CA GLY A 451 -16.94 25.91 78.94
C GLY A 451 -16.44 26.33 80.33
N ILE A 452 -15.12 26.42 80.52
CA ILE A 452 -14.51 26.87 81.78
C ILE A 452 -14.87 28.34 82.08
N ALA A 453 -14.79 29.22 81.07
CA ALA A 453 -15.15 30.63 81.23
C ALA A 453 -16.64 30.81 81.61
N ALA A 454 -17.54 30.00 81.05
CA ALA A 454 -18.97 30.02 81.39
C ALA A 454 -19.21 29.58 82.85
N ILE A 455 -18.52 28.53 83.32
CA ILE A 455 -18.58 28.09 84.73
C ILE A 455 -18.04 29.18 85.67
N PHE A 456 -16.96 29.84 85.28
CA PHE A 456 -16.36 30.92 86.06
C PHE A 456 -17.26 32.16 86.14
N ALA A 457 -17.93 32.51 85.04
CA ALA A 457 -18.94 33.58 85.01
C ALA A 457 -20.15 33.25 85.89
N LEU A 458 -20.60 31.99 85.90
CA LEU A 458 -21.68 31.52 86.78
C LEU A 458 -21.27 31.62 88.26
N PHE A 459 -20.04 31.25 88.59
CA PHE A 459 -19.49 31.38 89.95
C PHE A 459 -19.43 32.84 90.41
N LEU A 460 -18.96 33.76 89.55
CA LEU A 460 -18.92 35.20 89.85
C LEU A 460 -20.32 35.79 90.04
N ALA A 461 -21.31 35.35 89.25
CA ALA A 461 -22.70 35.77 89.39
C ALA A 461 -23.30 35.32 90.74
N ILE A 462 -23.05 34.08 91.14
CA ILE A 462 -23.49 33.55 92.45
C ILE A 462 -22.80 34.31 93.61
N TYR A 463 -21.51 34.59 93.49
CA TYR A 463 -20.75 35.35 94.48
C TYR A 463 -21.26 36.79 94.64
N SER A 464 -21.56 37.47 93.53
CA SER A 464 -22.16 38.82 93.53
C SER A 464 -23.52 38.85 94.23
N PHE A 465 -24.34 37.82 94.03
CA PHE A 465 -25.67 37.73 94.65
C PHE A 465 -25.62 37.57 96.17
N GLN A 466 -24.61 36.85 96.70
CA GLN A 466 -24.41 36.73 98.15
C GLN A 466 -23.98 38.05 98.81
N GLN A 467 -23.09 38.81 98.16
CA GLN A 467 -22.64 40.11 98.67
C GLN A 467 -23.78 41.14 98.75
N LYS A 468 -24.69 41.12 97.77
CA LYS A 468 -25.87 41.99 97.74
C LYS A 468 -26.80 41.75 98.93
N ASN A 469 -26.93 40.49 99.39
CA ASN A 469 -27.77 40.13 100.54
C ASN A 469 -27.15 40.47 101.91
N LEU A 470 -25.83 40.64 101.98
CA LEU A 470 -25.13 41.07 103.20
C LEU A 470 -25.24 42.59 103.38
N ALA A 471 -25.17 43.37 102.30
CA ALA A 471 -25.28 44.82 102.33
C ALA A 471 -26.67 45.33 102.76
N THR A 472 -27.75 44.67 102.33
CA THR A 472 -29.14 45.03 102.70
C THR A 472 -29.45 44.80 104.19
N LYS A 473 -28.71 43.92 104.87
CA LYS A 473 -28.85 43.71 106.32
C LYS A 473 -28.20 44.82 107.16
N GLN A 474 -27.18 45.51 106.63
CA GLN A 474 -26.50 46.60 107.34
C GLN A 474 -27.20 47.97 107.18
N THR A 475 -27.90 48.20 106.06
CA THR A 475 -28.64 49.45 105.82
C THR A 475 -29.87 49.62 106.72
N LEU A 476 -30.43 48.52 107.20
CA LEU A 476 -31.63 48.51 108.05
C LEU A 476 -31.32 48.89 109.52
N LEU A 477 -30.06 48.78 109.95
CA LEU A 477 -29.59 49.15 111.29
C LEU A 477 -29.15 50.63 111.40
N ALA A 478 -28.80 51.28 110.28
CA ALA A 478 -28.32 52.66 110.26
C ALA A 478 -29.47 53.71 110.32
N GLN A 479 -30.67 53.35 109.89
CA GLN A 479 -31.84 54.26 109.86
C GLN A 479 -32.50 54.49 111.23
N GLN A 480 -32.13 53.73 112.27
CA GLN A 480 -32.66 53.92 113.63
C GLN A 480 -31.89 54.97 114.46
N LYS A 481 -30.71 55.44 114.02
CA LYS A 481 -29.87 56.41 114.78
C LYS A 481 -29.88 57.86 114.28
N THR A 482 -30.65 58.18 113.24
CA THR A 482 -30.66 59.51 112.61
C THR A 482 -31.90 60.34 112.93
N LYS A 483 -32.47 60.18 114.13
CA LYS A 483 -33.66 60.94 114.58
C LYS A 483 -33.38 61.97 115.69
N GLU A 484 -32.12 62.16 116.11
CA GLU A 484 -31.73 63.08 117.20
C GLU A 484 -30.79 64.24 116.79
N ALA A 485 -30.44 64.40 115.50
CA ALA A 485 -29.48 65.42 115.06
C ALA A 485 -30.11 66.48 114.14
N LEU A 486 -31.12 67.18 114.66
CA LEU A 486 -31.83 68.24 113.94
C LEU A 486 -31.94 69.50 114.82
N GLU A 487 -30.81 70.13 115.18
CA GLU A 487 -30.89 71.34 116.04
C GLU A 487 -29.78 72.40 115.95
N GLN A 488 -28.89 72.44 114.94
CA GLN A 488 -27.91 73.54 114.84
C GLN A 488 -27.80 74.17 113.44
N LYS A 489 -28.76 75.05 113.15
CA LYS A 489 -28.77 75.94 111.98
C LYS A 489 -29.09 77.36 112.45
N SER A 490 -28.10 78.21 112.76
CA SER A 490 -28.29 79.69 112.81
C SER A 490 -27.05 80.56 113.13
N ILE A 491 -25.84 80.28 112.63
CA ILE A 491 -24.78 81.31 112.64
C ILE A 491 -24.00 81.30 111.32
N ALA A 492 -24.60 81.85 110.26
CA ALA A 492 -23.85 82.19 109.04
C ALA A 492 -24.55 83.29 108.21
N THR A 493 -25.32 84.18 108.86
CA THR A 493 -26.19 85.14 108.17
C THR A 493 -25.81 86.61 108.39
N GLN A 494 -24.55 86.91 108.71
CA GLN A 494 -24.09 88.31 108.82
C GLN A 494 -22.82 88.66 108.03
N GLN A 495 -22.09 87.69 107.46
CA GLN A 495 -20.91 87.98 106.60
C GLN A 495 -21.25 88.18 105.10
N LYS A 496 -22.53 88.37 104.75
CA LYS A 496 -22.98 88.39 103.35
C LYS A 496 -22.69 89.70 102.60
N ASN A 497 -22.46 90.83 103.26
CA ASN A 497 -22.56 92.13 102.57
C ASN A 497 -21.24 92.79 102.13
N LEU A 498 -20.07 92.23 102.46
CA LEU A 498 -18.77 92.75 102.01
C LEU A 498 -18.03 91.84 101.00
N ALA A 499 -18.43 90.57 100.85
CA ALA A 499 -17.79 89.62 99.92
C ALA A 499 -18.30 89.72 98.47
N VAL A 500 -19.52 90.24 98.25
CA VAL A 500 -20.18 90.27 96.92
C VAL A 500 -19.45 91.18 95.91
N LYS A 501 -18.71 92.20 96.37
CA LYS A 501 -17.97 93.10 95.46
C LYS A 501 -16.65 92.53 94.94
N ASN A 502 -16.00 91.65 95.70
CA ASN A 502 -14.72 91.02 95.30
C ASN A 502 -14.92 89.67 94.56
N GLU A 503 -16.07 89.02 94.73
CA GLU A 503 -16.39 87.76 94.03
C GLU A 503 -16.65 87.96 92.52
N ALA A 504 -17.15 89.13 92.10
CA ALA A 504 -17.45 89.42 90.70
C ALA A 504 -16.17 89.56 89.84
N LEU A 505 -15.17 90.31 90.31
CA LEU A 505 -13.88 90.50 89.62
C LEU A 505 -13.03 89.22 89.59
N ALA A 506 -13.08 88.40 90.65
CA ALA A 506 -12.36 87.12 90.70
C ALA A 506 -13.01 86.02 89.85
N LYS A 507 -14.35 86.02 89.70
CA LYS A 507 -15.04 85.08 88.80
C LYS A 507 -14.81 85.43 87.33
N GLU A 508 -14.73 86.71 86.99
CA GLU A 508 -14.47 87.15 85.61
C GLU A 508 -13.04 86.78 85.17
N GLN A 509 -12.02 87.00 86.02
CA GLN A 509 -10.64 86.59 85.72
C GLN A 509 -10.43 85.06 85.73
N LYS A 510 -11.15 84.31 86.57
CA LYS A 510 -11.07 82.84 86.60
C LYS A 510 -11.74 82.21 85.38
N LEU A 511 -12.84 82.78 84.88
CA LEU A 511 -13.51 82.31 83.66
C LEU A 511 -12.62 82.52 82.43
N LEU A 512 -11.96 83.68 82.33
CA LEU A 512 -11.01 83.99 81.25
C LEU A 512 -9.77 83.09 81.28
N ALA A 513 -9.24 82.78 82.48
CA ALA A 513 -8.12 81.86 82.61
C ALA A 513 -8.50 80.40 82.27
N GLN A 514 -9.70 79.95 82.65
CA GLN A 514 -10.20 78.62 82.31
C GLN A 514 -10.54 78.49 80.81
N GLN A 515 -11.07 79.54 80.18
CA GLN A 515 -11.30 79.57 78.73
C GLN A 515 -9.97 79.50 77.96
N ASN A 516 -8.96 80.27 78.36
CA ASN A 516 -7.64 80.25 77.71
C ASN A 516 -6.90 78.92 77.91
N GLU A 517 -7.05 78.26 79.06
CA GLU A 517 -6.46 76.93 79.31
C GLU A 517 -7.15 75.85 78.46
N GLN A 518 -8.48 75.94 78.31
CA GLN A 518 -9.26 75.01 77.50
C GLN A 518 -9.00 75.19 76.00
N GLU A 519 -8.88 76.44 75.52
CA GLU A 519 -8.45 76.74 74.15
C GLU A 519 -7.01 76.26 73.87
N ALA A 520 -6.08 76.40 74.83
CA ALA A 520 -4.71 75.92 74.67
C ALA A 520 -4.62 74.37 74.63
N LEU A 521 -5.45 73.67 75.42
CA LEU A 521 -5.55 72.22 75.39
C LEU A 521 -6.19 71.72 74.08
N GLU A 522 -7.26 72.37 73.61
CA GLU A 522 -7.88 72.06 72.32
C GLU A 522 -6.92 72.32 71.15
N GLN A 523 -6.16 73.43 71.17
CA GLN A 523 -5.15 73.71 70.14
C GLN A 523 -4.01 72.69 70.14
N LYS A 524 -3.58 72.22 71.31
CA LYS A 524 -2.58 71.15 71.42
C LYS A 524 -3.11 69.82 70.87
N GLU A 525 -4.35 69.48 71.17
CA GLU A 525 -4.98 68.26 70.68
C GLU A 525 -5.20 68.29 69.16
N ILE A 526 -5.57 69.45 68.62
CA ILE A 526 -5.65 69.71 67.17
C ILE A 526 -4.26 69.58 66.52
N ALA A 527 -3.20 70.12 67.14
CA ALA A 527 -1.84 70.01 66.63
C ALA A 527 -1.32 68.55 66.64
N ASP A 528 -1.61 67.78 67.69
CA ASP A 528 -1.24 66.36 67.76
C ASP A 528 -2.06 65.49 66.77
N GLN A 529 -3.35 65.82 66.56
CA GLN A 529 -4.16 65.19 65.53
C GLN A 529 -3.67 65.53 64.12
N GLN A 530 -3.27 66.78 63.86
CA GLN A 530 -2.68 67.18 62.58
C GLN A 530 -1.34 66.48 62.33
N ARG A 531 -0.50 66.32 63.36
CA ARG A 531 0.76 65.57 63.27
C ARG A 531 0.54 64.08 62.97
N LYS A 532 -0.45 63.44 63.62
CA LYS A 532 -0.84 62.05 63.30
C LYS A 532 -1.40 61.92 61.88
N LYS A 533 -2.22 62.87 61.43
CA LYS A 533 -2.74 62.91 60.05
C LYS A 533 -1.61 63.12 59.03
N ALA A 534 -0.62 63.95 59.33
CA ALA A 534 0.55 64.17 58.47
C ALA A 534 1.42 62.91 58.34
N LEU A 535 1.71 62.21 59.46
CA LEU A 535 2.44 60.94 59.44
C LEU A 535 1.68 59.83 58.69
N ALA A 536 0.35 59.75 58.87
CA ALA A 536 -0.48 58.83 58.11
C ALA A 536 -0.51 59.18 56.60
N SER A 537 -0.52 60.47 56.26
CA SER A 537 -0.45 60.94 54.87
C SER A 537 0.90 60.62 54.23
N GLU A 538 2.00 60.73 54.98
CA GLU A 538 3.34 60.37 54.51
C GLU A 538 3.47 58.86 54.25
N GLN A 539 2.97 58.02 55.17
CA GLN A 539 2.92 56.57 54.94
C GLN A 539 2.05 56.19 53.74
N ASN A 540 0.90 56.85 53.57
CA ASN A 540 0.04 56.64 52.41
C ASN A 540 0.69 57.08 51.11
N ALA A 541 1.44 58.19 51.11
CA ALA A 541 2.19 58.65 49.94
C ALA A 541 3.33 57.67 49.56
N LEU A 542 4.03 57.12 50.55
CA LEU A 542 5.06 56.07 50.34
C LEU A 542 4.44 54.77 49.80
N LEU A 543 3.29 54.36 50.32
CA LEU A 543 2.55 53.19 49.82
C LEU A 543 2.09 53.42 48.37
N GLN A 544 1.53 54.60 48.07
CA GLN A 544 1.10 54.96 46.71
C GLN A 544 2.28 55.00 45.74
N LYS A 545 3.44 55.50 46.16
CA LYS A 545 4.67 55.48 45.35
C LYS A 545 5.10 54.05 45.02
N ASN A 546 5.12 53.15 46.00
CA ASN A 546 5.45 51.73 45.78
C ASN A 546 4.45 51.04 44.85
N ILE A 547 3.15 51.33 45.00
CA ILE A 547 2.11 50.81 44.11
C ILE A 547 2.32 51.34 42.69
N ALA A 548 2.67 52.61 42.52
CA ALA A 548 2.96 53.20 41.20
C ALA A 548 4.21 52.59 40.55
N GLU A 549 5.27 52.32 41.32
CA GLU A 549 6.47 51.63 40.84
C GLU A 549 6.17 50.18 40.42
N GLN A 550 5.37 49.45 41.19
CA GLN A 550 4.92 48.10 40.83
C GLN A 550 4.02 48.10 39.59
N GLN A 551 3.11 49.07 39.46
CA GLN A 551 2.26 49.23 38.28
C GLN A 551 3.09 49.56 37.04
N LYS A 552 4.13 50.40 37.17
CA LYS A 552 5.06 50.68 36.06
C LYS A 552 5.83 49.44 35.63
N ALA A 553 6.36 48.67 36.58
CA ALA A 553 7.06 47.41 36.28
C ALA A 553 6.13 46.36 35.65
N PHE A 554 4.86 46.32 36.06
CA PHE A 554 3.84 45.47 35.44
C PHE A 554 3.51 45.92 34.02
N ALA A 555 3.35 47.23 33.78
CA ALA A 555 3.11 47.80 32.45
C ALA A 555 4.29 47.54 31.49
N GLU A 556 5.54 47.63 31.96
CA GLU A 556 6.73 47.28 31.16
C GLU A 556 6.77 45.80 30.79
N ARG A 557 6.38 44.89 31.71
CA ARG A 557 6.25 43.46 31.37
C ARG A 557 5.13 43.20 30.37
N GLN A 558 3.97 43.83 30.55
CA GLN A 558 2.86 43.73 29.61
C GLN A 558 3.23 44.24 28.22
N ARG A 559 4.01 45.32 28.14
CA ARG A 559 4.54 45.83 26.86
C ARG A 559 5.47 44.82 26.19
N LYS A 560 6.40 44.19 26.93
CA LYS A 560 7.28 43.14 26.36
C LYS A 560 6.47 41.94 25.85
N ILE A 561 5.46 41.51 26.60
CA ILE A 561 4.55 40.43 26.18
C ILE A 561 3.78 40.85 24.91
N ALA A 562 3.34 42.10 24.81
CA ALA A 562 2.67 42.61 23.62
C ALA A 562 3.61 42.66 22.40
N GLU A 563 4.88 43.07 22.58
CA GLU A 563 5.90 43.06 21.52
C GLU A 563 6.23 41.62 21.05
N GLU A 564 6.33 40.65 21.97
CA GLU A 564 6.49 39.23 21.61
C GLU A 564 5.25 38.67 20.90
N ASN A 565 4.05 38.99 21.38
CA ASN A 565 2.79 38.59 20.73
C ASN A 565 2.64 39.20 19.34
N GLU A 566 3.09 40.44 19.12
CA GLU A 566 3.11 41.06 17.79
C GLU A 566 4.06 40.31 16.86
N LYS A 567 5.24 39.90 17.35
CA LYS A 567 6.20 39.10 16.57
C LYS A 567 5.61 37.73 16.20
N ILE A 568 4.98 37.05 17.16
CA ILE A 568 4.29 35.76 16.93
C ILE A 568 3.16 35.95 15.91
N ALA A 569 2.38 37.03 16.00
CA ALA A 569 1.30 37.32 15.06
C ALA A 569 1.84 37.57 13.63
N ARG A 570 3.00 38.21 13.49
CA ARG A 570 3.68 38.39 12.18
C ARG A 570 4.18 37.07 11.60
N GLU A 571 4.77 36.20 12.43
CA GLU A 571 5.20 34.86 12.02
C GLU A 571 4.00 34.00 11.62
N GLN A 572 2.92 34.03 12.40
CA GLN A 572 1.66 33.35 12.07
C GLN A 572 1.03 33.87 10.78
N LYS A 573 1.09 35.18 10.52
CA LYS A 573 0.64 35.75 9.25
C LYS A 573 1.44 35.22 8.07
N GLN A 574 2.76 35.13 8.17
CA GLN A 574 3.60 34.55 7.11
C GLN A 574 3.29 33.06 6.89
N ILE A 575 3.08 32.30 7.96
CA ILE A 575 2.65 30.89 7.88
C ILE A 575 1.29 30.79 7.20
N ALA A 576 0.33 31.67 7.54
CA ALA A 576 -0.99 31.71 6.91
C ALA A 576 -0.92 32.07 5.43
N GLU A 577 -0.04 33.00 5.03
CA GLU A 577 0.20 33.34 3.62
C GLU A 577 0.80 32.16 2.84
N GLN A 578 1.78 31.44 3.42
CA GLN A 578 2.34 30.22 2.84
C GLN A 578 1.31 29.10 2.74
N GLN A 579 0.47 28.93 3.76
CA GLN A 579 -0.64 27.98 3.76
C GLN A 579 -1.66 28.31 2.67
N THR A 580 -1.95 29.60 2.47
CA THR A 580 -2.86 30.06 1.40
C THR A 580 -2.28 29.78 0.02
N GLN A 581 -0.98 30.02 -0.19
CA GLN A 581 -0.32 29.65 -1.45
C GLN A 581 -0.33 28.14 -1.70
N LYS A 582 -0.09 27.33 -0.67
CA LYS A 582 -0.23 25.87 -0.75
C LYS A 582 -1.68 25.44 -1.05
N ALA A 583 -2.67 26.11 -0.47
CA ALA A 583 -4.09 25.82 -0.72
C ALA A 583 -4.47 26.13 -2.16
N VAL A 584 -4.04 27.27 -2.72
CA VAL A 584 -4.26 27.61 -4.14
C VAL A 584 -3.55 26.64 -5.08
N PHE A 585 -2.32 26.23 -4.75
CA PHE A 585 -1.61 25.20 -5.51
C PHE A 585 -2.35 23.85 -5.47
N ASN A 586 -2.82 23.44 -4.29
CA ASN A 586 -3.60 22.22 -4.10
C ASN A 586 -4.96 22.28 -4.81
N GLU A 587 -5.61 23.44 -4.86
CA GLU A 587 -6.84 23.64 -5.62
C GLU A 587 -6.59 23.48 -7.13
N GLY A 588 -5.46 24.00 -7.64
CA GLY A 588 -5.03 23.77 -9.02
C GLY A 588 -4.78 22.29 -9.30
N LEU A 589 -4.14 21.58 -8.37
CA LEU A 589 -3.91 20.14 -8.46
C LEU A 589 -5.21 19.35 -8.43
N ALA A 590 -6.17 19.74 -7.58
CA ALA A 590 -7.47 19.11 -7.46
C ALA A 590 -8.31 19.27 -8.73
N ARG A 591 -8.30 20.46 -9.35
CA ARG A 591 -8.97 20.70 -10.64
C ARG A 591 -8.36 19.86 -11.78
N GLU A 592 -7.05 19.68 -11.77
CA GLU A 592 -6.39 18.83 -12.76
C GLU A 592 -6.69 17.34 -12.51
N GLN A 593 -6.71 16.90 -11.26
CA GLN A 593 -7.15 15.55 -10.89
C GLN A 593 -8.61 15.28 -11.27
N GLU A 594 -9.49 16.26 -11.08
CA GLU A 594 -10.90 16.15 -11.49
C GLU A 594 -11.02 15.97 -13.00
N ARG A 595 -10.29 16.76 -13.81
CA ARG A 595 -10.23 16.58 -15.27
C ARG A 595 -9.73 15.21 -15.69
N ILE A 596 -8.67 14.71 -15.02
CA ILE A 596 -8.14 13.37 -15.29
C ILE A 596 -9.18 12.31 -14.93
N SER A 597 -9.85 12.46 -13.80
CA SER A 597 -10.92 11.57 -13.34
C SER A 597 -12.07 11.50 -14.35
N THR A 598 -12.60 12.65 -14.78
CA THR A 598 -13.67 12.71 -15.79
C THR A 598 -13.24 12.07 -17.11
N ARG A 599 -12.00 12.32 -17.55
CA ARG A 599 -11.46 11.68 -18.77
C ARG A 599 -11.41 10.15 -18.63
N LEU A 600 -10.96 9.64 -17.49
CA LEU A 600 -10.88 8.19 -17.23
C LEU A 600 -12.27 7.56 -17.17
N GLU A 601 -13.25 8.26 -16.62
CA GLU A 601 -14.65 7.85 -16.61
C GLU A 601 -15.22 7.74 -18.03
N GLU A 602 -15.03 8.75 -18.88
CA GLU A 602 -15.48 8.71 -20.29
C GLU A 602 -14.79 7.59 -21.10
N LEU A 603 -13.51 7.31 -20.83
CA LEU A 603 -12.81 6.18 -21.44
C LEU A 603 -13.33 4.81 -20.96
N ALA A 604 -13.70 4.70 -19.68
CA ALA A 604 -14.34 3.50 -19.16
C ALA A 604 -15.75 3.30 -19.76
N GLN A 605 -16.49 4.40 -19.94
CA GLN A 605 -17.79 4.37 -20.61
C GLN A 605 -17.66 3.93 -22.06
N ALA A 606 -16.64 4.38 -22.78
CA ALA A 606 -16.37 3.92 -24.15
C ALA A 606 -16.16 2.39 -24.22
N ARG A 607 -15.42 1.80 -23.26
CA ARG A 607 -15.25 0.34 -23.17
C ARG A 607 -16.55 -0.38 -22.83
N ASN A 608 -17.38 0.17 -21.95
CA ASN A 608 -18.70 -0.38 -21.65
C ASN A 608 -19.61 -0.40 -22.88
N LEU A 609 -19.63 0.67 -23.68
CA LEU A 609 -20.38 0.71 -24.94
C LEU A 609 -19.86 -0.35 -25.94
N ALA A 610 -18.54 -0.54 -26.03
CA ALA A 610 -17.94 -1.58 -26.86
C ALA A 610 -18.34 -2.99 -26.40
N TYR A 611 -18.38 -3.23 -25.08
CA TYR A 611 -18.83 -4.50 -24.52
C TYR A 611 -20.33 -4.75 -24.80
N GLN A 612 -21.18 -3.75 -24.58
CA GLN A 612 -22.62 -3.82 -24.88
C GLN A 612 -22.87 -4.07 -26.38
N SER A 613 -22.09 -3.45 -27.25
CA SER A 613 -22.13 -3.74 -28.69
C SER A 613 -21.95 -5.22 -28.96
N ASN A 614 -20.93 -5.86 -28.37
CA ASN A 614 -20.68 -7.30 -28.55
C ASN A 614 -21.81 -8.16 -28.00
N LEU A 615 -22.40 -7.80 -26.86
CA LEU A 615 -23.55 -8.52 -26.30
C LEU A 615 -24.77 -8.44 -27.21
N LEU A 616 -25.11 -7.26 -27.71
CA LEU A 616 -26.21 -7.08 -28.67
C LEU A 616 -25.98 -7.87 -29.97
N LEU A 617 -24.72 -8.05 -30.36
CA LEU A 617 -24.38 -8.86 -31.52
C LEU A 617 -24.68 -10.36 -31.27
N GLN A 618 -24.41 -10.87 -30.06
CA GLN A 618 -24.79 -12.23 -29.66
C GLN A 618 -26.31 -12.43 -29.60
N GLU A 619 -27.05 -11.38 -29.22
CA GLU A 619 -28.52 -11.35 -29.24
C GLU A 619 -29.13 -11.15 -30.65
N ASN A 620 -28.30 -11.16 -31.70
CA ASN A 620 -28.71 -10.97 -33.09
C ASN A 620 -29.31 -9.57 -33.41
N ARG A 621 -29.04 -8.57 -32.55
CA ARG A 621 -29.48 -7.17 -32.70
C ARG A 621 -28.41 -6.32 -33.39
N VAL A 622 -28.13 -6.68 -34.64
CA VAL A 622 -26.98 -6.17 -35.42
C VAL A 622 -26.99 -4.65 -35.63
N ALA A 623 -28.16 -4.04 -35.87
CA ALA A 623 -28.25 -2.60 -36.12
C ALA A 623 -27.87 -1.75 -34.89
N GLU A 624 -28.30 -2.17 -33.71
CA GLU A 624 -28.02 -1.49 -32.44
C GLU A 624 -26.59 -1.75 -31.97
N SER A 625 -26.10 -2.98 -32.15
CA SER A 625 -24.70 -3.33 -31.91
C SER A 625 -23.75 -2.42 -32.69
N LYS A 626 -24.03 -2.21 -33.99
CA LYS A 626 -23.22 -1.34 -34.84
C LYS A 626 -23.17 0.10 -34.33
N GLN A 627 -24.31 0.63 -33.90
CA GLN A 627 -24.40 2.00 -33.38
C GLN A 627 -23.51 2.14 -32.14
N LEU A 628 -23.62 1.21 -31.18
CA LEU A 628 -22.80 1.22 -29.97
C LEU A 628 -21.31 1.04 -30.23
N ALA A 629 -20.90 0.24 -31.23
CA ALA A 629 -19.49 0.12 -31.60
C ALA A 629 -18.90 1.44 -32.14
N VAL A 630 -19.69 2.18 -32.94
CA VAL A 630 -19.29 3.48 -33.46
C VAL A 630 -19.26 4.54 -32.34
N ASP A 631 -20.26 4.53 -31.45
CA ASP A 631 -20.32 5.45 -30.32
C ASP A 631 -19.15 5.22 -29.35
N ALA A 632 -18.80 3.95 -29.09
CA ALA A 632 -17.62 3.57 -28.33
C ALA A 632 -16.33 4.11 -28.96
N TYR A 633 -16.17 3.98 -30.27
CA TYR A 633 -15.01 4.52 -30.99
C TYR A 633 -14.92 6.04 -30.90
N ASN A 634 -16.03 6.73 -31.16
CA ASN A 634 -16.07 8.20 -31.13
C ASN A 634 -15.79 8.74 -29.72
N LEU A 635 -16.35 8.11 -28.68
CA LEU A 635 -16.12 8.50 -27.29
C LEU A 635 -14.67 8.26 -26.86
N ASN A 636 -14.06 7.15 -27.29
CA ASN A 636 -12.65 6.86 -27.07
C ASN A 636 -11.74 7.87 -27.80
N ALA A 637 -12.03 8.17 -29.06
CA ALA A 637 -11.25 9.11 -29.87
C ALA A 637 -11.34 10.56 -29.33
N LYS A 638 -12.53 11.01 -28.94
CA LYS A 638 -12.76 12.34 -28.35
C LYS A 638 -11.93 12.57 -27.08
N ASN A 639 -11.67 11.51 -26.32
CA ASN A 639 -10.93 11.56 -25.05
C ASN A 639 -9.46 11.17 -25.15
N ASN A 640 -8.88 11.15 -26.36
CA ASN A 640 -7.50 10.72 -26.62
C ASN A 640 -7.19 9.32 -26.05
N GLY A 641 -8.16 8.42 -26.13
CA GLY A 641 -7.98 7.02 -25.78
C GLY A 641 -7.05 6.31 -26.77
N PRO A 642 -6.47 5.15 -26.39
CA PRO A 642 -5.60 4.38 -27.28
C PRO A 642 -6.31 4.04 -28.59
N LEU A 643 -5.63 4.29 -29.72
CA LEU A 643 -6.16 3.99 -31.06
C LEU A 643 -6.42 2.48 -31.26
N GLN A 644 -5.65 1.64 -30.59
CA GLN A 644 -5.79 0.18 -30.58
C GLN A 644 -6.31 -0.33 -29.23
N ASN A 645 -7.32 0.34 -28.67
CA ASN A 645 -8.01 -0.23 -27.51
C ASN A 645 -8.69 -1.55 -27.92
N ALA A 646 -8.29 -2.66 -27.28
CA ALA A 646 -8.73 -4.00 -27.67
C ALA A 646 -10.26 -4.15 -27.67
N ASP A 647 -10.97 -3.60 -26.67
CA ASP A 647 -12.42 -3.73 -26.54
C ASP A 647 -13.15 -3.02 -27.68
N VAL A 648 -12.78 -1.74 -27.92
CA VAL A 648 -13.34 -0.91 -28.98
C VAL A 648 -13.01 -1.47 -30.36
N TYR A 649 -11.76 -1.91 -30.56
CA TYR A 649 -11.31 -2.50 -31.82
C TYR A 649 -12.03 -3.83 -32.10
N ASN A 650 -12.17 -4.69 -31.09
CA ASN A 650 -12.90 -5.95 -31.21
C ASN A 650 -14.38 -5.71 -31.51
N ALA A 651 -15.02 -4.74 -30.85
CA ALA A 651 -16.41 -4.38 -31.14
C ALA A 651 -16.61 -3.93 -32.60
N LEU A 652 -15.70 -3.10 -33.11
CA LEU A 652 -15.69 -2.71 -34.53
C LEU A 652 -15.43 -3.91 -35.46
N MET A 653 -14.43 -4.73 -35.13
CA MET A 653 -14.01 -5.89 -35.92
C MET A 653 -15.10 -6.96 -35.98
N PHE A 654 -15.76 -7.27 -34.87
CA PHE A 654 -16.86 -8.25 -34.84
C PHE A 654 -18.08 -7.73 -35.61
N ASN A 655 -18.42 -6.46 -35.48
CA ASN A 655 -19.47 -5.86 -36.30
C ASN A 655 -19.10 -5.83 -37.80
N TYR A 656 -17.81 -5.68 -38.13
CA TYR A 656 -17.30 -5.72 -39.49
C TYR A 656 -17.31 -7.14 -40.08
N ASN A 657 -16.80 -8.13 -39.34
CA ASN A 657 -16.73 -9.53 -39.76
C ASN A 657 -18.11 -10.16 -39.93
N ASN A 658 -19.08 -9.86 -39.06
CA ASN A 658 -20.45 -10.36 -39.23
C ASN A 658 -21.17 -9.78 -40.46
N LYS A 659 -20.57 -8.78 -41.12
CA LYS A 659 -21.05 -8.22 -42.39
C LYS A 659 -20.31 -8.78 -43.61
N ILE A 660 -19.13 -9.40 -43.43
CA ILE A 660 -18.32 -9.99 -44.50
C ILE A 660 -18.41 -11.51 -44.37
N ASN A 661 -19.11 -12.12 -45.31
CA ASN A 661 -19.39 -13.55 -45.36
C ASN A 661 -18.15 -14.39 -45.74
N ASN A 662 -17.01 -14.27 -45.04
CA ASN A 662 -15.75 -14.95 -45.36
C ASN A 662 -15.29 -14.85 -46.84
N ASN A 663 -15.74 -13.83 -47.59
CA ASN A 663 -15.60 -13.76 -49.05
C ASN A 663 -14.14 -13.66 -49.57
N ASN A 664 -13.15 -13.48 -48.69
CA ASN A 664 -11.74 -13.31 -49.06
C ASN A 664 -10.80 -14.38 -48.46
N GLN A 665 -11.33 -15.51 -47.97
CA GLN A 665 -10.50 -16.62 -47.47
C GLN A 665 -10.62 -17.84 -48.39
N SER A 666 -9.49 -18.50 -48.64
CA SER A 666 -9.42 -19.74 -49.41
C SER A 666 -8.72 -20.83 -48.62
N LEU A 667 -9.49 -21.82 -48.16
CA LEU A 667 -9.02 -22.90 -47.28
C LEU A 667 -8.62 -24.15 -48.07
N PHE A 668 -7.94 -23.98 -49.21
CA PHE A 668 -7.59 -25.10 -50.08
C PHE A 668 -6.44 -25.95 -49.54
N HIS A 669 -5.37 -25.31 -49.07
CA HIS A 669 -4.19 -26.01 -48.55
C HIS A 669 -4.40 -26.44 -47.09
N GLN A 670 -3.92 -27.65 -46.76
CA GLN A 670 -3.93 -28.20 -45.40
C GLN A 670 -2.60 -27.95 -44.66
N MET A 671 -1.58 -27.49 -45.38
CA MET A 671 -0.26 -27.15 -44.87
C MET A 671 0.08 -25.69 -45.21
N PRO A 672 1.04 -25.06 -44.53
CA PRO A 672 1.44 -23.70 -44.81
C PRO A 672 1.85 -23.50 -46.27
N VAL A 673 1.21 -22.55 -46.96
CA VAL A 673 1.58 -22.14 -48.32
C VAL A 673 2.89 -21.36 -48.24
N LYS A 674 3.91 -21.81 -48.96
CA LYS A 674 5.26 -21.22 -48.96
C LYS A 674 5.58 -20.43 -50.20
N ALA A 675 4.94 -20.75 -51.31
CA ALA A 675 5.16 -20.08 -52.57
C ALA A 675 3.83 -19.83 -53.27
N VAL A 676 3.69 -18.63 -53.84
CA VAL A 676 2.60 -18.27 -54.73
C VAL A 676 3.18 -17.53 -55.93
N THR A 677 2.69 -17.82 -57.13
CA THR A 677 3.08 -17.09 -58.34
C THR A 677 1.90 -16.94 -59.29
N ALA A 678 1.88 -15.88 -60.07
CA ALA A 678 0.87 -15.66 -61.10
C ALA A 678 1.24 -16.42 -62.37
N TYR A 679 0.31 -17.25 -62.87
CA TYR A 679 0.45 -17.93 -64.16
C TYR A 679 -0.09 -17.06 -65.30
N SER A 680 -1.30 -16.54 -65.13
CA SER A 680 -1.99 -15.57 -66.01
C SER A 680 -2.84 -14.61 -65.18
N ASP A 681 -3.54 -13.67 -65.83
CA ASP A 681 -4.32 -12.62 -65.14
C ASP A 681 -5.35 -13.15 -64.14
N ASN A 682 -5.88 -14.36 -64.36
CA ASN A 682 -6.88 -15.00 -63.51
C ASN A 682 -6.45 -16.36 -62.97
N LEU A 683 -5.19 -16.78 -63.19
CA LEU A 683 -4.67 -18.06 -62.70
C LEU A 683 -3.43 -17.84 -61.85
N ILE A 684 -3.44 -18.43 -60.66
CA ILE A 684 -2.32 -18.46 -59.73
C ILE A 684 -1.90 -19.90 -59.46
N LEU A 685 -0.64 -20.06 -59.07
CA LEU A 685 -0.08 -21.32 -58.61
C LEU A 685 0.37 -21.17 -57.18
N THR A 686 -0.01 -22.13 -56.35
CA THR A 686 0.31 -22.16 -54.91
C THR A 686 0.99 -23.47 -54.56
N GLY A 687 2.04 -23.40 -53.75
CA GLY A 687 2.81 -24.54 -53.26
C GLY A 687 2.90 -24.53 -51.74
N ASP A 688 2.64 -25.68 -51.11
CA ASP A 688 2.73 -25.84 -49.65
C ASP A 688 3.91 -26.70 -49.19
N GLU A 689 4.17 -26.70 -47.87
CA GLU A 689 5.20 -27.51 -47.22
C GLU A 689 4.99 -29.03 -47.38
N GLY A 690 3.76 -29.47 -47.65
CA GLY A 690 3.45 -30.88 -47.91
C GLY A 690 3.82 -31.35 -49.32
N GLY A 691 4.22 -30.41 -50.18
CA GLY A 691 4.51 -30.66 -51.59
C GLY A 691 3.28 -30.70 -52.48
N THR A 692 2.18 -30.09 -52.06
CA THR A 692 0.98 -29.92 -52.88
C THR A 692 1.15 -28.66 -53.73
N LEU A 693 1.22 -28.84 -55.04
CA LEU A 693 1.15 -27.76 -56.01
C LEU A 693 -0.27 -27.65 -56.56
N ALA A 694 -0.87 -26.46 -56.52
CA ALA A 694 -2.24 -26.24 -56.97
C ALA A 694 -2.33 -25.09 -57.97
N LEU A 695 -3.04 -25.31 -59.07
CA LEU A 695 -3.46 -24.27 -59.99
C LEU A 695 -4.83 -23.78 -59.55
N MET A 696 -4.95 -22.49 -59.26
CA MET A 696 -6.19 -21.87 -58.79
C MET A 696 -6.63 -20.74 -59.71
N GLN A 697 -7.93 -20.67 -59.97
CA GLN A 697 -8.56 -19.56 -60.67
C GLN A 697 -9.01 -18.49 -59.68
N VAL A 698 -8.71 -17.23 -59.96
CA VAL A 698 -9.11 -16.07 -59.17
C VAL A 698 -10.27 -15.36 -59.89
N ASN A 699 -11.41 -15.27 -59.22
CA ASN A 699 -12.62 -14.59 -59.70
C ASN A 699 -13.07 -13.52 -58.69
N ALA A 700 -14.04 -12.69 -59.07
CA ALA A 700 -14.62 -11.66 -58.19
C ALA A 700 -15.20 -12.20 -56.87
N ASN A 701 -15.53 -13.50 -56.82
CA ASN A 701 -16.13 -14.18 -55.67
C ASN A 701 -15.12 -15.02 -54.87
N GLY A 702 -13.82 -14.90 -55.14
CA GLY A 702 -12.75 -15.65 -54.45
C GLY A 702 -11.95 -16.56 -55.38
N THR A 703 -11.25 -17.54 -54.81
CA THR A 703 -10.37 -18.46 -55.56
C THR A 703 -10.92 -19.87 -55.61
N ILE A 704 -10.82 -20.54 -56.77
CA ILE A 704 -11.28 -21.91 -57.00
C ILE A 704 -10.09 -22.75 -57.46
N ALA A 705 -9.85 -23.92 -56.85
CA ALA A 705 -8.80 -24.82 -57.33
C ALA A 705 -9.23 -25.56 -58.61
N LEU A 706 -8.41 -25.48 -59.65
CA LEU A 706 -8.65 -26.14 -60.93
C LEU A 706 -7.97 -27.52 -60.99
N SER A 707 -6.72 -27.60 -60.54
CA SER A 707 -5.98 -28.86 -60.50
C SER A 707 -4.94 -28.87 -59.38
N LYS A 708 -4.53 -30.08 -58.97
CA LYS A 708 -3.49 -30.30 -57.97
C LYS A 708 -2.51 -31.37 -58.43
N LEU A 709 -1.24 -31.22 -58.03
CA LEU A 709 -0.17 -32.18 -58.26
C LEU A 709 0.61 -32.36 -56.96
N GLN A 710 0.80 -33.61 -56.53
CA GLN A 710 1.57 -33.92 -55.32
C GLN A 710 3.01 -34.26 -55.69
N LEU A 711 3.95 -33.43 -55.25
CA LEU A 711 5.39 -33.65 -55.38
C LEU A 711 5.99 -34.38 -54.16
N LYS A 712 5.26 -34.40 -53.02
CA LYS A 712 5.66 -35.02 -51.74
C LYS A 712 6.97 -34.47 -51.13
N GLU A 713 7.36 -33.28 -51.55
CA GLU A 713 8.51 -32.55 -51.05
C GLU A 713 8.14 -31.10 -50.83
N ASP A 714 8.63 -30.51 -49.74
CA ASP A 714 8.39 -29.12 -49.35
C ASP A 714 8.75 -28.13 -50.48
N ILE A 715 7.73 -27.51 -51.07
CA ILE A 715 7.88 -26.55 -52.17
C ILE A 715 8.29 -25.20 -51.58
N ARG A 716 9.48 -24.71 -51.95
CA ARG A 716 10.02 -23.44 -51.45
C ARG A 716 9.86 -22.28 -52.41
N LEU A 717 9.75 -22.59 -53.70
CA LEU A 717 9.86 -21.58 -54.74
C LEU A 717 9.01 -21.95 -55.95
N LEU A 718 8.27 -20.98 -56.46
CA LEU A 718 7.54 -21.06 -57.72
C LEU A 718 7.95 -19.88 -58.61
N CYS A 719 8.23 -20.17 -59.89
CA CYS A 719 8.58 -19.15 -60.87
C CYS A 719 7.95 -19.51 -62.21
N THR A 720 7.15 -18.61 -62.77
CA THR A 720 6.50 -18.84 -64.06
C THR A 720 7.23 -18.13 -65.19
N ASN A 721 7.55 -18.86 -66.25
CA ASN A 721 7.93 -18.28 -67.53
C ASN A 721 6.69 -18.09 -68.41
N LYS A 722 6.27 -16.83 -68.57
CA LYS A 722 5.09 -16.47 -69.39
C LYS A 722 5.28 -16.78 -70.88
N THR A 723 6.51 -16.73 -71.40
CA THR A 723 6.79 -16.94 -72.82
C THR A 723 6.69 -18.42 -73.19
N SER A 724 7.38 -19.29 -72.44
CA SER A 724 7.34 -20.73 -72.69
C SER A 724 6.15 -21.45 -72.06
N LYS A 725 5.29 -20.73 -71.31
CA LYS A 725 4.21 -21.28 -70.47
C LYS A 725 4.67 -22.34 -69.46
N HIS A 726 5.98 -22.40 -69.17
CA HIS A 726 6.52 -23.33 -68.19
C HIS A 726 6.49 -22.73 -66.79
N VAL A 727 6.41 -23.60 -65.80
CA VAL A 727 6.43 -23.27 -64.38
C VAL A 727 7.56 -24.06 -63.74
N LEU A 728 8.42 -23.37 -63.01
CA LEU A 728 9.45 -23.98 -62.20
C LEU A 728 8.97 -24.08 -60.75
N ALA A 729 8.95 -25.29 -60.20
CA ALA A 729 8.73 -25.55 -58.79
C ALA A 729 9.99 -26.17 -58.17
N ALA A 730 10.58 -25.49 -57.19
CA ALA A 730 11.79 -25.95 -56.52
C ALA A 730 11.52 -26.30 -55.06
N THR A 731 12.09 -27.40 -54.60
CA THR A 731 11.84 -27.97 -53.28
C THR A 731 13.00 -27.72 -52.31
N ALA A 732 12.75 -27.88 -51.01
CA ALA A 732 13.74 -27.68 -49.96
C ALA A 732 14.99 -28.59 -50.12
N THR A 733 14.83 -29.75 -50.75
CA THR A 733 15.89 -30.75 -50.99
C THR A 733 16.76 -30.44 -52.23
N GLY A 734 16.42 -29.38 -52.98
CA GLY A 734 17.10 -28.99 -54.21
C GLY A 734 16.57 -29.66 -55.48
N ASN A 735 15.46 -30.40 -55.42
CA ASN A 735 14.81 -30.89 -56.63
C ASN A 735 14.03 -29.75 -57.31
N VAL A 736 14.11 -29.70 -58.64
CA VAL A 736 13.45 -28.70 -59.46
C VAL A 736 12.59 -29.41 -60.51
N PHE A 737 11.30 -29.09 -60.51
CA PHE A 737 10.29 -29.63 -61.41
C PHE A 737 9.87 -28.53 -62.38
N VAL A 738 10.09 -28.76 -63.67
CA VAL A 738 9.58 -27.92 -64.74
C VAL A 738 8.27 -28.51 -65.21
N LEU A 739 7.21 -27.73 -65.11
CA LEU A 739 5.83 -28.12 -65.37
C LEU A 739 5.25 -27.26 -66.49
N THR A 740 4.22 -27.76 -67.16
CA THR A 740 3.39 -26.99 -68.07
C THR A 740 1.92 -27.11 -67.66
N VAL A 741 1.14 -26.08 -67.97
CA VAL A 741 -0.32 -26.11 -67.80
C VAL A 741 -0.93 -26.45 -69.16
N THR A 742 -1.68 -27.54 -69.21
CA THR A 742 -2.37 -27.99 -70.43
C THR A 742 -3.57 -27.10 -70.75
N ASP A 743 -4.12 -27.22 -71.96
CA ASP A 743 -5.37 -26.54 -72.35
C ASP A 743 -6.57 -26.93 -71.47
N GLN A 744 -6.48 -28.04 -70.73
CA GLN A 744 -7.49 -28.49 -69.76
C GLN A 744 -7.22 -27.97 -68.33
N ASN A 745 -6.31 -27.01 -68.15
CA ASN A 745 -5.90 -26.46 -66.85
C ASN A 745 -5.34 -27.53 -65.88
N THR A 746 -4.68 -28.55 -66.41
CA THR A 746 -3.99 -29.57 -65.60
C THR A 746 -2.47 -29.37 -65.61
N LEU A 747 -1.84 -29.66 -64.48
CA LEU A 747 -0.39 -29.59 -64.33
C LEU A 747 0.27 -30.87 -64.85
N GLN A 748 1.21 -30.73 -65.78
CA GLN A 748 1.99 -31.85 -66.32
C GLN A 748 3.50 -31.60 -66.17
N LEU A 749 4.23 -32.63 -65.75
CA LEU A 749 5.69 -32.58 -65.59
C LEU A 749 6.37 -32.68 -66.96
N VAL A 750 7.22 -31.71 -67.27
CA VAL A 750 8.01 -31.64 -68.51
C VAL A 750 9.43 -32.17 -68.27
N GLN A 751 10.06 -31.74 -67.16
CA GLN A 751 11.43 -32.11 -66.82
C GLN A 751 11.64 -32.04 -65.31
N GLN A 752 12.53 -32.89 -64.79
CA GLN A 752 13.03 -32.78 -63.43
C GLN A 752 14.56 -32.74 -63.47
N PHE A 753 15.15 -31.86 -62.67
CA PHE A 753 16.59 -31.81 -62.44
C PHE A 753 16.88 -31.41 -60.98
N LYS A 754 18.14 -31.51 -60.57
CA LYS A 754 18.57 -31.21 -59.19
C LYS A 754 19.58 -30.07 -59.19
N VAL A 755 19.39 -29.13 -58.27
CA VAL A 755 20.34 -28.05 -57.98
C VAL A 755 21.10 -28.34 -56.69
N VAL A 756 22.31 -27.80 -56.58
CA VAL A 756 23.13 -27.92 -55.38
C VAL A 756 22.72 -26.84 -54.38
N GLY A 757 22.39 -27.24 -53.15
CA GLY A 757 21.89 -26.37 -52.09
C GLY A 757 20.38 -26.13 -52.14
N THR A 758 19.85 -25.46 -51.11
CA THR A 758 18.41 -25.17 -51.01
C THR A 758 18.07 -23.93 -51.84
N PRO A 759 17.08 -24.00 -52.77
CA PRO A 759 16.62 -22.86 -53.54
C PRO A 759 16.07 -21.74 -52.65
N LYS A 760 16.50 -20.50 -52.90
CA LYS A 760 16.09 -19.29 -52.18
C LYS A 760 15.22 -18.36 -53.02
N ALA A 761 15.61 -18.15 -54.28
CA ALA A 761 14.94 -17.25 -55.21
C ALA A 761 15.14 -17.73 -56.65
N ALA A 762 14.22 -17.37 -57.54
CA ALA A 762 14.38 -17.57 -58.98
C ALA A 762 13.74 -16.44 -59.77
N ALA A 763 14.28 -16.21 -60.97
CA ALA A 763 13.72 -15.29 -61.93
C ALA A 763 13.85 -15.87 -63.34
N VAL A 764 13.06 -15.32 -64.28
CA VAL A 764 13.07 -15.70 -65.69
C VAL A 764 13.50 -14.49 -66.52
N PHE A 765 14.38 -14.72 -67.49
CA PHE A 765 14.67 -13.73 -68.53
C PHE A 765 15.06 -14.41 -69.84
N LYS A 766 14.38 -14.05 -70.94
CA LYS A 766 14.56 -14.60 -72.30
C LYS A 766 14.60 -16.14 -72.32
N ASP A 767 13.57 -16.77 -71.75
CA ASP A 767 13.43 -18.23 -71.64
C ASP A 767 14.49 -18.97 -70.84
N ASN A 768 15.32 -18.26 -70.06
CA ASN A 768 16.26 -18.88 -69.14
C ASN A 768 15.74 -18.73 -67.71
N TYR A 769 15.89 -19.81 -66.93
CA TYR A 769 15.69 -19.76 -65.49
C TYR A 769 17.00 -19.43 -64.80
N TYR A 770 16.87 -18.63 -63.76
CA TYR A 770 17.98 -18.29 -62.90
C TYR A 770 17.59 -18.65 -61.49
N ILE A 771 18.48 -19.34 -60.77
CA ILE A 771 18.17 -19.93 -59.47
C ILE A 771 19.29 -19.59 -58.51
N ALA A 772 18.94 -18.91 -57.42
CA ALA A 772 19.81 -18.70 -56.27
C ALA A 772 19.55 -19.80 -55.25
N THR A 773 20.62 -20.43 -54.76
CA THR A 773 20.58 -21.44 -53.70
C THR A 773 21.46 -21.00 -52.52
N THR A 774 21.45 -21.79 -51.44
CA THR A 774 22.41 -21.62 -50.34
C THR A 774 23.87 -21.82 -50.76
N GLU A 775 24.13 -22.54 -51.84
CA GLU A 775 25.49 -22.91 -52.28
C GLU A 775 25.99 -22.10 -53.48
N GLY A 776 25.11 -21.36 -54.14
CA GLY A 776 25.52 -20.46 -55.22
C GLY A 776 24.37 -20.03 -56.11
N PHE A 777 24.73 -19.53 -57.29
CA PHE A 777 23.81 -18.93 -58.23
C PHE A 777 24.01 -19.57 -59.59
N MET A 778 22.93 -20.06 -60.23
CA MET A 778 23.02 -20.82 -61.48
C MET A 778 22.03 -20.31 -62.52
N LYS A 779 22.46 -20.37 -63.78
CA LYS A 779 21.63 -20.15 -64.96
C LYS A 779 21.28 -21.48 -65.60
N TRP A 780 20.04 -21.61 -66.05
CA TRP A 780 19.51 -22.75 -66.77
C TRP A 780 18.91 -22.27 -68.08
N SER A 781 19.52 -22.66 -69.19
CA SER A 781 19.13 -22.24 -70.52
C SER A 781 18.29 -23.30 -71.21
N TYR A 782 17.23 -22.89 -71.91
CA TYR A 782 16.39 -23.80 -72.66
C TYR A 782 17.03 -24.13 -74.01
N GLN A 783 17.51 -25.37 -74.17
CA GLN A 783 18.20 -25.86 -75.37
C GLN A 783 17.70 -27.27 -75.70
N SER A 784 17.47 -27.57 -76.99
CA SER A 784 17.07 -28.91 -77.44
C SER A 784 15.87 -29.49 -76.68
N SER A 785 14.84 -28.67 -76.44
CA SER A 785 13.60 -29.03 -75.72
C SER A 785 13.76 -29.32 -74.22
N GLN A 786 14.91 -29.04 -73.61
CA GLN A 786 15.16 -29.22 -72.17
C GLN A 786 15.94 -28.04 -71.59
N TYR A 787 15.83 -27.83 -70.28
CA TYR A 787 16.66 -26.88 -69.54
C TYR A 787 17.99 -27.56 -69.17
N VAL A 788 19.10 -26.92 -69.54
CA VAL A 788 20.46 -27.38 -69.24
C VAL A 788 21.19 -26.28 -68.46
N ALA A 789 22.01 -26.67 -67.48
CA ALA A 789 22.82 -25.73 -66.71
C ALA A 789 23.81 -25.01 -67.62
N ASP A 790 23.79 -23.68 -67.59
CA ASP A 790 24.54 -22.78 -68.46
C ASP A 790 25.21 -21.68 -67.62
N GLY A 791 26.12 -22.09 -66.74
CA GLY A 791 26.91 -21.21 -65.88
C GLY A 791 26.52 -21.28 -64.40
N MET A 792 27.55 -21.29 -63.54
CA MET A 792 27.44 -21.25 -62.08
C MET A 792 28.40 -20.21 -61.52
N TRP A 793 27.90 -19.42 -60.57
CA TRP A 793 28.66 -18.39 -59.85
C TRP A 793 28.61 -18.67 -58.35
N ASN A 794 29.75 -18.53 -57.68
CA ASN A 794 29.86 -18.72 -56.24
C ASN A 794 29.44 -17.44 -55.48
N ARG A 795 28.14 -17.13 -55.51
CA ARG A 795 27.51 -16.01 -54.79
C ARG A 795 26.47 -16.56 -53.80
N LYS A 796 26.91 -16.84 -52.57
CA LYS A 796 26.07 -17.42 -51.49
C LYS A 796 25.32 -16.37 -50.66
N ASP A 797 25.70 -15.11 -50.86
CA ASP A 797 25.23 -13.90 -50.19
C ASP A 797 23.87 -13.39 -50.73
N ILE A 798 23.34 -14.02 -51.78
CA ILE A 798 22.06 -13.65 -52.37
C ILE A 798 20.91 -14.14 -51.48
N ASN A 799 20.14 -13.20 -50.93
CA ASN A 799 18.89 -13.48 -50.21
C ASN A 799 17.72 -13.61 -51.20
N HIS A 800 17.60 -12.64 -52.10
CA HIS A 800 16.61 -12.62 -53.18
C HIS A 800 17.16 -11.83 -54.36
N PHE A 801 16.61 -12.03 -55.56
CA PHE A 801 16.96 -11.22 -56.72
C PHE A 801 15.78 -11.12 -57.69
N THR A 802 15.83 -10.14 -58.58
CA THR A 802 14.87 -10.00 -59.67
C THR A 802 15.57 -9.47 -60.93
N VAL A 803 15.01 -9.77 -62.09
CA VAL A 803 15.53 -9.35 -63.39
C VAL A 803 14.47 -8.47 -64.05
N SER A 804 14.89 -7.31 -64.53
CA SER A 804 14.01 -6.36 -65.19
C SER A 804 13.75 -6.74 -66.65
N SER A 805 12.79 -6.07 -67.29
CA SER A 805 12.44 -6.29 -68.69
C SER A 805 13.60 -5.98 -69.66
N SER A 806 14.47 -5.02 -69.33
CA SER A 806 15.71 -4.73 -70.09
C SER A 806 16.88 -5.67 -69.77
N GLY A 807 16.74 -6.56 -68.78
CA GLY A 807 17.78 -7.52 -68.38
C GLY A 807 18.73 -7.04 -67.28
N LYS A 808 18.43 -5.90 -66.63
CA LYS A 808 19.18 -5.47 -65.44
C LYS A 808 18.85 -6.39 -64.27
N LEU A 809 19.86 -6.68 -63.47
CA LEU A 809 19.75 -7.60 -62.35
C LEU A 809 19.81 -6.83 -61.04
N TRP A 810 18.82 -7.04 -60.18
CA TRP A 810 18.72 -6.44 -58.85
C TRP A 810 18.85 -7.53 -57.79
N VAL A 811 19.86 -7.42 -56.93
CA VAL A 811 20.24 -8.46 -55.98
C VAL A 811 20.16 -7.91 -54.56
N ALA A 812 19.37 -8.57 -53.72
CA ALA A 812 19.31 -8.31 -52.30
C ALA A 812 20.33 -9.19 -51.57
N ASN A 813 21.23 -8.56 -50.83
CA ASN A 813 22.22 -9.20 -49.95
C ASN A 813 22.18 -8.52 -48.58
N GLY A 814 21.71 -9.24 -47.57
CA GLY A 814 21.55 -8.69 -46.21
C GLY A 814 20.58 -7.50 -46.22
N ASN A 815 21.09 -6.32 -45.89
CA ASN A 815 20.34 -5.06 -45.91
C ASN A 815 20.65 -4.18 -47.14
N LYS A 816 21.34 -4.71 -48.14
CA LYS A 816 21.74 -3.99 -49.36
C LYS A 816 21.04 -4.52 -50.60
N ILE A 817 20.77 -3.62 -51.55
CA ILE A 817 20.35 -3.93 -52.92
C ILE A 817 21.43 -3.45 -53.86
N GLU A 818 21.96 -4.37 -54.67
CA GLU A 818 22.95 -4.09 -55.71
C GLU A 818 22.31 -4.24 -57.08
N GLN A 819 22.52 -3.24 -57.94
CA GLN A 819 22.07 -3.24 -59.34
C GLN A 819 23.25 -3.56 -60.26
N PHE A 820 23.05 -4.52 -61.16
CA PHE A 820 24.00 -4.92 -62.20
C PHE A 820 23.43 -4.65 -63.60
N ALA A 821 24.31 -4.27 -64.53
CA ALA A 821 23.93 -3.91 -65.89
C ALA A 821 23.37 -5.11 -66.69
N ALA A 822 23.97 -6.28 -66.49
CA ALA A 822 23.63 -7.50 -67.18
C ALA A 822 24.04 -8.71 -66.35
N TRP A 823 23.53 -9.87 -66.72
CA TRP A 823 23.90 -11.15 -66.14
C TRP A 823 25.39 -11.47 -66.32
N GLY A 824 26.03 -11.97 -65.25
CA GLY A 824 27.42 -12.47 -65.28
C GLY A 824 28.51 -11.42 -65.07
N ASP A 825 28.20 -10.12 -65.19
CA ASP A 825 29.12 -9.02 -64.86
C ASP A 825 28.99 -8.61 -63.39
N TRP A 826 29.41 -9.51 -62.50
CA TRP A 826 29.35 -9.32 -61.04
C TRP A 826 30.36 -8.31 -60.50
N SER A 827 31.32 -7.89 -61.34
CA SER A 827 32.33 -6.90 -61.01
C SER A 827 31.81 -5.47 -61.09
N ASN A 828 30.76 -5.24 -61.87
CA ASN A 828 30.31 -3.89 -62.23
C ASN A 828 28.97 -3.55 -61.58
N ILE A 829 29.03 -3.19 -60.30
CA ILE A 829 27.86 -2.69 -59.56
C ILE A 829 27.55 -1.27 -60.04
N GLN A 830 26.39 -1.08 -60.68
CA GLN A 830 25.96 0.23 -61.15
C GLN A 830 25.47 1.12 -60.00
N LYS A 831 24.72 0.54 -59.05
CA LYS A 831 24.14 1.24 -57.90
C LYS A 831 24.00 0.31 -56.70
N THR A 832 24.11 0.88 -55.50
CA THR A 832 23.85 0.18 -54.23
C THR A 832 22.92 1.01 -53.36
N TYR A 833 21.91 0.37 -52.78
CA TYR A 833 20.96 0.94 -51.83
C TYR A 833 21.05 0.19 -50.51
N THR A 834 21.03 0.89 -49.37
CA THR A 834 21.14 0.29 -48.03
C THR A 834 19.91 0.63 -47.21
N LEU A 835 19.32 -0.36 -46.54
CA LEU A 835 18.19 -0.21 -45.64
C LEU A 835 18.60 -0.47 -44.18
N ASN A 836 17.76 -0.02 -43.23
CA ASN A 836 17.94 -0.24 -41.80
C ASN A 836 17.51 -1.65 -41.35
N ALA A 837 16.97 -2.45 -42.25
CA ALA A 837 16.47 -3.80 -41.99
C ALA A 837 16.95 -4.77 -43.07
N ALA A 838 17.00 -6.06 -42.73
CA ALA A 838 17.36 -7.12 -43.67
C ALA A 838 16.25 -7.32 -44.71
N ILE A 839 16.65 -7.43 -45.97
CA ILE A 839 15.76 -7.51 -47.12
C ILE A 839 15.38 -8.97 -47.36
N THR A 840 14.08 -9.21 -47.46
CA THR A 840 13.49 -10.54 -47.69
C THR A 840 13.13 -10.77 -49.14
N SER A 841 12.68 -9.72 -49.86
CA SER A 841 12.28 -9.82 -51.26
C SER A 841 12.51 -8.52 -52.01
N VAL A 842 12.71 -8.64 -53.32
CA VAL A 842 12.84 -7.52 -54.24
C VAL A 842 12.08 -7.80 -55.52
N ALA A 843 11.30 -6.83 -55.98
CA ALA A 843 10.56 -6.89 -57.24
C ALA A 843 10.69 -5.54 -57.97
N VAL A 844 10.91 -5.60 -59.28
CA VAL A 844 10.99 -4.41 -60.13
C VAL A 844 9.74 -4.36 -61.01
N ASP A 845 9.15 -3.17 -61.11
CA ASP A 845 8.02 -2.96 -62.01
C ASP A 845 8.45 -3.12 -63.48
N VAL A 846 7.49 -3.46 -64.35
CA VAL A 846 7.73 -3.68 -65.80
C VAL A 846 8.29 -2.43 -66.47
N SER A 847 7.88 -1.24 -66.04
CA SER A 847 8.40 0.04 -66.54
C SER A 847 9.81 0.38 -66.03
N GLU A 848 10.34 -0.41 -65.08
CA GLU A 848 11.58 -0.16 -64.34
C GLU A 848 11.62 1.16 -63.55
N THR A 849 10.46 1.81 -63.36
CA THR A 849 10.34 3.08 -62.63
C THR A 849 10.30 2.87 -61.12
N TYR A 850 9.72 1.76 -60.68
CA TYR A 850 9.49 1.45 -59.28
C TYR A 850 10.18 0.15 -58.87
N LEU A 851 10.79 0.17 -57.69
CA LEU A 851 11.37 -1.00 -57.03
C LEU A 851 10.62 -1.22 -55.71
N ALA A 852 9.99 -2.39 -55.58
CA ALA A 852 9.33 -2.83 -54.36
C ALA A 852 10.28 -3.70 -53.54
N ILE A 853 10.36 -3.44 -52.24
CA ILE A 853 11.30 -4.08 -51.32
C ILE A 853 10.52 -4.58 -50.10
N GLY A 854 10.62 -5.87 -49.82
CA GLY A 854 10.19 -6.44 -48.54
C GLY A 854 11.37 -6.49 -47.57
N ALA A 855 11.18 -6.00 -46.35
CA ALA A 855 12.17 -6.05 -45.27
C ALA A 855 11.50 -6.37 -43.92
N TYR A 856 12.28 -6.85 -42.96
CA TYR A 856 11.81 -7.18 -41.60
C TYR A 856 11.44 -5.96 -40.76
#